data_AF-A0A061I7X9-F1
#
_entry.id   AF-A0A061I7X9-F1
#
_cell.length_a   1.000
_cell.length_b   1.000
_cell.length_c   1.000
_cell.angle_alpha   90.00
_cell.angle_beta   90.00
_cell.angle_gamma   90.00
#
_symmetry.space_group_name_H-M   'P 1'
#
loop_
_entity.id
_entity.type
_entity.pdbx_description
1 polymer ?
#
loop_
_entity_poly.entity_id
_entity_poly.type
_entity_poly.pdbx_seq_one_letter_code
_entity_poly.pdbx_strand_id
1 'polypeptide(L)'
;MCLQALFLVLQAICMVWGHPSSPPVVNTVHGKVLGRYISLEGFSQPVAVFLGVPFAKPPLGSLRFAPPQPAEPWSFVKNATSYPPMCSQDAVRGQKINDLITNRKEKIHLEFSEDCLYLNIYTPANLTRSSRLPAARCMIRKARTVSGTKSFLLPQKITGDEHSQGNWGHLDQVAALHWVQDNIAYFGGDPGSVTIFGESAGGFSVSVLVLSPLAKNLFHRAISESGVIFVPSLFTKNPRTATEKVAVTAGCKTTTSAVIVHCLRQKTEDELLEVMQKMVGVFSNGMCSRCLDHAFVPTVLDGVLLPKAPEEILAEKNFNTVPYIVGINKQEFGWLLPTMMRFPQPDDKKMAIALLQKFAPYFGMNEDVVPVAIEKYVRGSNEPLKIRDGVLDILGDLTFGIPSVIVSRGHRDTGASTYMYEFQYHPSFSSHMRPKNVVGDHGDEVYSVFGAPILRDGASEEETNLSKMMMKFWANFARNGNPNGEGLPHWPEYDQKEGYLQIGATTQQTQRLKGEEVAFWTEILAKKHPKPEHNELSNKYLCFELAIKETRDSLHNPNARDVFQVLKSASYGKGSIVRHTPSPPVVDTVHGKVLGKYVSLEGFAQPVAVFLGVPFAKPPLGSLRFAPPQPPEPWNFVKNATSYPPMCSQDPVTGQIVNDLLTNRKENIPLQFSEDCLYLNIYTPSDLTRSDRLPVSCGTSPTF
;
A
#
# COMPACT_ATOMS: atom_id res chain seq x y z
N MET A 1 45.23 -47.78 9.56
CA MET A 1 44.41 -47.42 10.74
C MET A 1 44.15 -45.92 10.91
N CYS A 2 44.76 -44.99 10.14
CA CYS A 2 44.41 -43.56 10.19
C CYS A 2 43.23 -43.12 9.29
N LEU A 3 42.87 -43.85 8.23
CA LEU A 3 41.77 -43.43 7.35
C LEU A 3 40.36 -43.75 7.89
N GLN A 4 40.21 -44.78 8.74
CA GLN A 4 38.92 -45.11 9.35
C GLN A 4 38.56 -44.19 10.52
N ALA A 5 39.55 -43.59 11.19
CA ALA A 5 39.31 -42.58 12.23
C ALA A 5 38.84 -41.24 11.65
N LEU A 6 39.33 -40.86 10.45
CA LEU A 6 38.91 -39.61 9.80
C LEU A 6 37.45 -39.65 9.32
N PHE A 7 36.97 -40.83 8.88
CA PHE A 7 35.60 -41.01 8.40
C PHE A 7 34.56 -40.95 9.53
N LEU A 8 34.92 -41.45 10.73
CA LEU A 8 34.05 -41.38 11.92
C LEU A 8 34.01 -39.97 12.53
N VAL A 9 35.10 -39.19 12.44
CA VAL A 9 35.12 -37.79 12.87
C VAL A 9 34.33 -36.89 11.89
N LEU A 10 34.39 -37.15 10.58
CA LEU A 10 33.56 -36.44 9.60
C LEU A 10 32.07 -36.78 9.69
N GLN A 11 31.71 -38.01 10.09
CA GLN A 11 30.31 -38.35 10.39
C GLN A 11 29.81 -37.80 11.74
N ALA A 12 30.70 -37.54 12.70
CA ALA A 12 30.34 -36.87 13.95
C ALA A 12 30.19 -35.33 13.80
N ILE A 13 30.78 -34.72 12.78
CA ILE A 13 30.65 -33.27 12.51
C ILE A 13 29.38 -32.94 11.70
N CYS A 14 28.73 -33.93 11.06
CA CYS A 14 27.43 -33.75 10.40
C CYS A 14 26.21 -33.92 11.33
N MET A 15 26.39 -33.96 12.66
CA MET A 15 25.29 -34.03 13.65
C MET A 15 25.02 -32.71 14.39
N VAL A 16 25.24 -31.59 13.72
CA VAL A 16 24.55 -30.32 14.04
C VAL A 16 24.06 -29.80 12.68
N TRP A 17 23.07 -28.92 12.64
CA TRP A 17 22.45 -28.37 11.42
C TRP A 17 21.27 -29.21 10.87
N GLY A 18 20.43 -29.71 11.78
CA GLY A 18 19.06 -30.08 11.42
C GLY A 18 18.25 -28.82 11.12
N HIS A 19 18.02 -28.51 9.83
CA HIS A 19 16.84 -27.73 9.46
C HIS A 19 15.61 -28.44 10.01
N PRO A 20 14.60 -27.73 10.58
CA PRO A 20 13.37 -28.38 11.01
C PRO A 20 12.74 -29.07 9.79
N SER A 21 12.75 -30.41 9.78
CA SER A 21 12.29 -31.21 8.64
C SER A 21 10.76 -31.20 8.48
N SER A 22 10.02 -30.68 9.46
CA SER A 22 8.57 -30.53 9.44
C SER A 22 8.15 -29.06 9.47
N PRO A 23 7.09 -28.66 8.74
CA PRO A 23 6.57 -27.31 8.83
C PRO A 23 6.05 -26.99 10.24
N PRO A 24 6.12 -25.72 10.69
CA PRO A 24 5.77 -25.36 12.05
C PRO A 24 4.25 -25.46 12.26
N VAL A 25 3.83 -26.12 13.33
CA VAL A 25 2.42 -26.17 13.77
C VAL A 25 2.31 -25.53 15.15
N VAL A 26 1.37 -24.59 15.29
CA VAL A 26 1.13 -23.84 16.53
C VAL A 26 -0.31 -24.02 16.98
N ASN A 27 -0.53 -24.18 18.29
CA ASN A 27 -1.86 -24.19 18.88
C ASN A 27 -2.28 -22.74 19.16
N THR A 28 -3.45 -22.33 18.70
CA THR A 28 -4.11 -21.08 19.11
C THR A 28 -5.32 -21.41 20.00
N VAL A 29 -5.93 -20.42 20.62
CA VAL A 29 -7.18 -20.58 21.39
C VAL A 29 -8.30 -21.19 20.53
N HIS A 30 -8.33 -20.88 19.23
CA HIS A 30 -9.38 -21.31 18.31
C HIS A 30 -9.06 -22.63 17.59
N GLY A 31 -7.81 -23.10 17.62
CA GLY A 31 -7.40 -24.32 16.94
C GLY A 31 -5.96 -24.29 16.42
N LYS A 32 -5.54 -25.37 15.76
CA LYS A 32 -4.15 -25.52 15.28
C LYS A 32 -3.94 -24.82 13.94
N VAL A 33 -2.78 -24.20 13.75
CA VAL A 33 -2.36 -23.58 12.47
C VAL A 33 -1.03 -24.15 12.00
N LEU A 34 -0.95 -24.47 10.71
CA LEU A 34 0.25 -24.93 10.00
C LEU A 34 0.86 -23.76 9.24
N GLY A 35 2.12 -23.43 9.51
CA GLY A 35 2.88 -22.41 8.79
C GLY A 35 3.97 -23.03 7.90
N ARG A 36 4.92 -22.20 7.48
CA ARG A 36 6.13 -22.61 6.72
C ARG A 36 7.37 -21.90 7.22
N TYR A 37 8.54 -22.52 7.07
CA TYR A 37 9.82 -21.86 7.34
C TYR A 37 10.32 -21.11 6.11
N ILE A 38 10.85 -19.91 6.32
CA ILE A 38 11.56 -19.11 5.31
C ILE A 38 12.95 -18.79 5.87
N SER A 39 13.99 -19.20 5.14
CA SER A 39 15.37 -18.85 5.47
C SER A 39 15.71 -17.46 4.91
N LEU A 40 16.48 -16.69 5.68
CA LEU A 40 17.02 -15.40 5.26
C LEU A 40 18.54 -15.50 5.22
N GLU A 41 19.16 -14.94 4.19
CA GLU A 41 20.61 -14.92 4.07
C GLU A 41 21.25 -14.20 5.27
N GLY A 42 22.34 -14.75 5.79
CA GLY A 42 23.00 -14.23 7.00
C GLY A 42 22.38 -14.65 8.33
N PHE A 43 21.29 -15.43 8.34
CA PHE A 43 20.65 -15.94 9.55
C PHE A 43 20.62 -17.47 9.59
N SER A 44 21.12 -18.07 10.66
CA SER A 44 21.14 -19.52 10.84
C SER A 44 19.77 -20.11 11.22
N GLN A 45 18.95 -19.36 11.95
CA GLN A 45 17.60 -19.76 12.35
C GLN A 45 16.60 -19.30 11.28
N PRO A 46 15.80 -20.21 10.67
CA PRO A 46 14.75 -19.81 9.75
C PRO A 46 13.59 -19.13 10.50
N VAL A 47 12.89 -18.23 9.80
CA VAL A 47 11.68 -17.56 10.28
C VAL A 47 10.47 -18.47 10.03
N ALA A 48 9.68 -18.77 11.05
CA ALA A 48 8.38 -19.41 10.88
C ALA A 48 7.35 -18.36 10.46
N VAL A 49 6.61 -18.65 9.40
CA VAL A 49 5.67 -17.74 8.76
C VAL A 49 4.29 -18.38 8.70
N PHE A 50 3.30 -17.67 9.23
CA PHE A 50 1.89 -18.04 9.20
C PHE A 50 1.13 -16.94 8.46
N LEU A 51 0.49 -17.30 7.37
CA LEU A 51 -0.23 -16.40 6.48
C LEU A 51 -1.71 -16.74 6.50
N GLY A 52 -2.57 -15.72 6.63
CA GLY A 52 -4.02 -15.92 6.60
C GLY A 52 -4.60 -16.56 7.86
N VAL A 53 -4.11 -16.17 9.05
CA VAL A 53 -4.68 -16.64 10.32
C VAL A 53 -5.93 -15.81 10.64
N PRO A 54 -7.12 -16.42 10.77
CA PRO A 54 -8.35 -15.67 11.06
C PRO A 54 -8.34 -15.20 12.51
N PHE A 55 -8.61 -13.91 12.72
CA PHE A 55 -8.75 -13.33 14.07
C PHE A 55 -10.20 -13.00 14.43
N ALA A 56 -11.09 -12.94 13.44
CA ALA A 56 -12.51 -12.66 13.61
C ALA A 56 -13.34 -13.48 12.62
N LYS A 57 -14.65 -13.55 12.87
CA LYS A 57 -15.64 -14.12 11.97
C LYS A 57 -15.73 -13.26 10.69
N PRO A 58 -15.85 -13.87 9.50
CA PRO A 58 -16.04 -13.12 8.25
C PRO A 58 -17.23 -12.16 8.36
N PRO A 59 -17.08 -10.86 8.03
CA PRO A 59 -18.10 -9.83 8.25
C PRO A 59 -19.17 -9.82 7.15
N LEU A 60 -19.69 -11.01 6.81
CA LEU A 60 -20.60 -11.24 5.69
C LEU A 60 -22.08 -11.05 6.09
N GLY A 61 -22.91 -10.67 5.12
CA GLY A 61 -24.36 -10.58 5.27
C GLY A 61 -24.78 -9.67 6.43
N SER A 62 -25.43 -10.22 7.45
CA SER A 62 -25.88 -9.45 8.62
C SER A 62 -24.75 -8.87 9.48
N LEU A 63 -23.53 -9.42 9.38
CA LEU A 63 -22.33 -8.92 10.07
C LEU A 63 -21.68 -7.72 9.36
N ARG A 64 -22.13 -7.40 8.14
CA ARG A 64 -21.70 -6.18 7.45
C ARG A 64 -22.14 -4.95 8.27
N PHE A 65 -21.25 -3.97 8.42
CA PHE A 65 -21.47 -2.76 9.24
C PHE A 65 -21.83 -3.03 10.71
N ALA A 66 -21.27 -4.10 11.28
CA ALA A 66 -21.32 -4.39 12.71
C ALA A 66 -19.89 -4.56 13.28
N PRO A 67 -19.70 -4.51 14.62
CA PRO A 67 -18.43 -4.86 15.23
C PRO A 67 -17.99 -6.29 14.85
N PRO A 68 -16.68 -6.56 14.77
CA PRO A 68 -16.18 -7.91 14.54
C PRO A 68 -16.60 -8.85 15.67
N GLN A 69 -16.92 -10.10 15.31
CA GLN A 69 -17.14 -11.18 16.27
C GLN A 69 -15.92 -12.10 16.29
N PRO A 70 -15.63 -12.79 17.41
CA PRO A 70 -14.56 -13.78 17.48
C PRO A 70 -14.69 -14.85 16.37
N ALA A 71 -13.55 -15.37 15.91
CA ALA A 71 -13.54 -16.47 14.94
C ALA A 71 -14.14 -17.74 15.55
N GLU A 72 -14.84 -18.54 14.75
CA GLU A 72 -15.32 -19.86 15.20
C GLU A 72 -14.13 -20.81 15.39
N PRO A 73 -14.11 -21.64 16.45
CA PRO A 73 -13.05 -22.61 16.65
C PRO A 73 -13.08 -23.72 15.59
N TRP A 74 -11.92 -24.31 15.27
CA TRP A 74 -11.78 -25.39 14.30
C TRP A 74 -11.05 -26.60 14.91
N SER A 75 -11.49 -27.80 14.54
CA SER A 75 -10.98 -29.07 15.10
C SER A 75 -9.76 -29.64 14.35
N PHE A 76 -9.57 -29.25 13.09
CA PHE A 76 -8.46 -29.72 12.23
C PHE A 76 -7.22 -28.82 12.32
N VAL A 77 -6.15 -29.14 11.59
CA VAL A 77 -4.99 -28.24 11.44
C VAL A 77 -5.24 -27.31 10.25
N LYS A 78 -5.49 -26.03 10.51
CA LYS A 78 -5.76 -25.04 9.47
C LYS A 78 -4.46 -24.68 8.74
N ASN A 79 -4.48 -24.75 7.41
CA ASN A 79 -3.33 -24.40 6.59
C ASN A 79 -3.18 -22.87 6.49
N ALA A 80 -2.10 -22.32 7.04
CA ALA A 80 -1.78 -20.89 7.08
C ALA A 80 -0.48 -20.61 6.30
N THR A 81 -0.38 -21.09 5.06
CA THR A 81 0.81 -20.95 4.21
C THR A 81 0.63 -20.02 3.01
N SER A 82 -0.57 -19.47 2.81
CA SER A 82 -0.94 -18.64 1.66
C SER A 82 -1.44 -17.27 2.13
N TYR A 83 -1.21 -16.22 1.33
CA TYR A 83 -1.73 -14.90 1.65
C TYR A 83 -3.27 -14.91 1.64
N PRO A 84 -3.92 -14.26 2.62
CA PRO A 84 -5.36 -14.09 2.59
C PRO A 84 -5.75 -13.04 1.53
N PRO A 85 -7.03 -13.02 1.12
CA PRO A 85 -7.58 -11.91 0.37
C PRO A 85 -7.35 -10.57 1.09
N MET A 86 -7.10 -9.52 0.32
CA MET A 86 -7.28 -8.16 0.80
C MET A 86 -8.77 -7.85 0.91
N CYS A 87 -9.11 -6.91 1.79
CA CYS A 87 -10.48 -6.42 1.85
C CYS A 87 -10.86 -5.76 0.53
N SER A 88 -12.12 -5.92 0.14
CA SER A 88 -12.64 -5.37 -1.10
C SER A 88 -12.37 -3.88 -1.18
N GLN A 89 -11.84 -3.49 -2.33
CA GLN A 89 -11.43 -2.15 -2.71
C GLN A 89 -11.26 -2.15 -4.23
N ASP A 90 -10.93 -1.00 -4.82
CA ASP A 90 -10.59 -0.95 -6.24
C ASP A 90 -9.37 -1.84 -6.52
N ALA A 91 -9.57 -2.95 -7.24
CA ALA A 91 -8.56 -3.98 -7.42
C ALA A 91 -7.32 -3.48 -8.17
N VAL A 92 -7.52 -2.69 -9.24
CA VAL A 92 -6.44 -2.12 -10.06
C VAL A 92 -5.60 -1.17 -9.23
N ARG A 93 -6.27 -0.29 -8.48
CA ARG A 93 -5.59 0.68 -7.63
C ARG A 93 -4.94 0.05 -6.40
N GLY A 94 -5.62 -0.90 -5.76
CA GLY A 94 -5.10 -1.64 -4.61
C GLY A 94 -3.82 -2.39 -4.98
N GLN A 95 -3.81 -3.04 -6.16
CA GLN A 95 -2.61 -3.67 -6.69
C GLN A 95 -1.50 -2.65 -6.99
N LYS A 96 -1.83 -1.51 -7.61
CA LYS A 96 -0.86 -0.44 -7.89
C LYS A 96 -0.20 0.10 -6.62
N ILE A 97 -0.97 0.34 -5.56
CA ILE A 97 -0.43 0.82 -4.28
C ILE A 97 0.49 -0.25 -3.67
N ASN A 98 0.03 -1.51 -3.61
CA ASN A 98 0.84 -2.62 -3.11
C ASN A 98 2.17 -2.74 -3.86
N ASP A 99 2.15 -2.61 -5.18
CA ASP A 99 3.33 -2.66 -6.03
C ASP A 99 4.32 -1.51 -5.79
N LEU A 100 3.83 -0.33 -5.44
CA LEU A 100 4.65 0.84 -5.14
C LEU A 100 5.34 0.69 -3.77
N ILE A 101 4.59 0.33 -2.73
CA ILE A 101 5.10 0.34 -1.34
C ILE A 101 5.68 -1.00 -0.87
N THR A 102 5.67 -2.04 -1.70
CA THR A 102 6.16 -3.37 -1.31
C THR A 102 7.68 -3.37 -1.09
N ASN A 103 8.10 -3.96 0.02
CA ASN A 103 9.50 -4.27 0.33
C ASN A 103 9.99 -5.58 -0.31
N ARG A 104 9.12 -6.31 -1.03
CA ARG A 104 9.42 -7.64 -1.57
C ARG A 104 10.10 -7.53 -2.93
N LYS A 105 10.95 -8.50 -3.24
CA LYS A 105 11.52 -8.69 -4.57
C LYS A 105 10.45 -9.03 -5.61
N GLU A 106 9.55 -9.94 -5.26
CA GLU A 106 8.43 -10.34 -6.11
C GLU A 106 7.14 -9.64 -5.69
N LYS A 107 6.43 -9.11 -6.69
CA LYS A 107 5.09 -8.57 -6.52
C LYS A 107 4.11 -9.72 -6.33
N ILE A 108 3.18 -9.55 -5.39
CA ILE A 108 2.14 -10.54 -5.10
C ILE A 108 0.85 -10.01 -5.69
N HIS A 109 0.21 -10.82 -6.53
CA HIS A 109 -1.15 -10.57 -6.98
C HIS A 109 -2.12 -10.72 -5.80
N LEU A 110 -3.01 -9.75 -5.66
CA LEU A 110 -3.93 -9.64 -4.55
C LEU A 110 -5.32 -10.09 -4.98
N GLU A 111 -5.88 -11.04 -4.25
CA GLU A 111 -7.31 -11.32 -4.29
C GLU A 111 -8.06 -10.35 -3.38
N PHE A 112 -9.31 -10.04 -3.71
CA PHE A 112 -10.15 -9.11 -2.96
C PHE A 112 -11.42 -9.83 -2.50
N SER A 113 -11.81 -9.65 -1.23
CA SER A 113 -13.02 -10.26 -0.67
C SER A 113 -13.50 -9.50 0.58
N GLU A 114 -14.80 -9.54 0.88
CA GLU A 114 -15.33 -9.15 2.20
C GLU A 114 -14.84 -10.09 3.31
N ASP A 115 -14.54 -11.35 2.99
CA ASP A 115 -13.84 -12.26 3.90
C ASP A 115 -12.34 -11.95 3.91
N CYS A 116 -11.96 -10.95 4.70
CA CYS A 116 -10.59 -10.44 4.76
C CYS A 116 -10.03 -10.24 6.18
N LEU A 117 -10.73 -10.68 7.23
CA LEU A 117 -10.33 -10.48 8.63
C LEU A 117 -9.26 -11.48 9.08
N TYR A 118 -8.08 -11.35 8.48
CA TYR A 118 -6.92 -12.20 8.68
C TYR A 118 -5.67 -11.40 9.07
N LEU A 119 -4.77 -12.06 9.80
CA LEU A 119 -3.44 -11.55 10.13
C LEU A 119 -2.33 -12.49 9.66
N ASN A 120 -1.13 -11.92 9.47
CA ASN A 120 0.07 -12.66 9.13
C ASN A 120 1.09 -12.52 10.26
N ILE A 121 1.76 -13.62 10.59
CA ILE A 121 2.73 -13.70 11.69
C ILE A 121 4.07 -14.16 11.13
N TYR A 122 5.11 -13.40 11.46
CA TYR A 122 6.49 -13.72 11.13
C TYR A 122 7.27 -13.84 12.45
N THR A 123 7.66 -15.06 12.82
CA THR A 123 8.38 -15.31 14.08
C THR A 123 9.76 -15.91 13.83
N PRO A 124 10.85 -15.25 14.28
CA PRO A 124 12.20 -15.80 14.29
C PRO A 124 12.44 -16.67 15.53
N ALA A 125 11.43 -16.85 16.39
CA ALA A 125 11.53 -17.68 17.57
C ALA A 125 11.83 -19.13 17.18
N ASN A 126 12.67 -19.78 17.97
CA ASN A 126 12.77 -21.23 17.88
C ASN A 126 11.56 -21.83 18.62
N LEU A 127 10.52 -22.19 17.87
CA LEU A 127 9.25 -22.71 18.40
C LEU A 127 9.39 -24.06 19.12
N THR A 128 10.54 -24.74 19.02
CA THR A 128 10.82 -25.98 19.77
C THR A 128 11.28 -25.73 21.22
N ARG A 129 11.60 -24.47 21.56
CA ARG A 129 12.02 -24.05 22.90
C ARG A 129 11.04 -23.00 23.44
N SER A 130 10.73 -23.07 24.74
CA SER A 130 9.99 -21.98 25.40
C SER A 130 10.84 -20.71 25.34
N SER A 131 10.50 -19.82 24.44
CA SER A 131 11.14 -18.51 24.29
C SER A 131 10.06 -17.44 24.38
N ARG A 132 10.25 -16.46 25.26
CA ARG A 132 9.42 -15.26 25.37
C ARG A 132 10.22 -14.11 24.77
N LEU A 133 10.17 -13.97 23.45
CA LEU A 133 10.76 -12.81 22.78
C LEU A 133 9.78 -11.64 22.94
N PRO A 134 10.25 -10.39 23.10
CA PRO A 134 9.38 -9.22 22.96
C PRO A 134 8.57 -9.39 21.67
N ALA A 135 7.25 -9.13 21.66
CA ALA A 135 6.45 -9.31 20.45
C ALA A 135 7.03 -8.52 19.25
N ALA A 136 7.86 -7.49 19.49
CA ALA A 136 8.71 -6.86 18.49
C ALA A 136 9.61 -7.79 17.63
N ARG A 137 10.02 -8.96 18.15
CA ARG A 137 10.76 -9.97 17.38
C ARG A 137 9.81 -10.85 16.56
N CYS A 138 8.57 -11.05 17.01
CA CYS A 138 7.46 -11.54 16.19
C CYS A 138 6.88 -10.36 15.39
N MET A 139 7.41 -10.06 14.20
CA MET A 139 6.73 -9.09 13.35
C MET A 139 5.33 -9.61 13.01
N ILE A 140 4.31 -9.12 13.71
CA ILE A 140 2.94 -9.11 13.21
C ILE A 140 2.95 -8.03 12.15
N ARG A 141 3.25 -8.44 10.92
CA ARG A 141 3.27 -7.52 9.79
C ARG A 141 1.83 -7.25 9.41
N LYS A 142 1.18 -6.31 10.12
CA LYS A 142 -0.20 -5.85 9.95
C LYS A 142 -1.19 -7.03 10.02
N ALA A 143 -2.24 -6.93 10.84
CA ALA A 143 -3.52 -7.41 10.30
C ALA A 143 -3.63 -6.74 8.92
N ARG A 144 -3.91 -7.45 7.82
CA ARG A 144 -4.03 -6.78 6.51
C ARG A 144 -5.31 -5.90 6.47
N THR A 145 -5.62 -5.20 7.55
CA THR A 145 -6.23 -3.88 7.54
C THR A 145 -5.24 -2.92 6.86
N VAL A 146 -5.15 -2.95 5.53
CA VAL A 146 -5.01 -1.69 4.79
C VAL A 146 -6.03 -0.76 5.44
N SER A 147 -5.58 0.34 6.05
CA SER A 147 -6.43 1.44 6.52
C SER A 147 -7.89 1.02 6.72
N GLY A 148 -8.19 0.30 7.80
CA GLY A 148 -9.50 -0.32 8.07
C GLY A 148 -10.04 -1.28 7.00
N THR A 149 -10.24 -2.50 7.44
CA THR A 149 -10.96 -3.63 6.81
C THR A 149 -12.39 -3.33 6.31
N LYS A 150 -12.91 -2.11 6.52
CA LYS A 150 -14.15 -1.59 5.90
C LYS A 150 -14.01 -0.18 5.28
N SER A 151 -12.82 0.42 5.28
CA SER A 151 -12.64 1.84 4.90
C SER A 151 -12.64 2.09 3.40
N PHE A 152 -12.57 1.04 2.59
CA PHE A 152 -12.60 1.12 1.13
C PHE A 152 -13.87 0.53 0.51
N LEU A 153 -14.91 0.21 1.29
CA LEU A 153 -16.17 -0.26 0.69
C LEU A 153 -17.28 0.76 0.83
N LEU A 154 -17.40 1.39 1.99
CA LEU A 154 -18.41 2.39 2.30
C LEU A 154 -17.90 3.24 3.47
N PRO A 155 -18.52 4.41 3.77
CA PRO A 155 -18.09 5.16 4.93
C PRO A 155 -18.11 4.30 6.20
N GLN A 156 -16.98 4.32 6.94
CA GLN A 156 -16.80 3.98 8.35
C GLN A 156 -18.08 4.18 9.17
N LYS A 157 -18.90 5.19 8.88
CA LYS A 157 -20.27 5.35 9.40
C LYS A 157 -21.30 5.29 8.27
N ILE A 158 -22.31 4.42 8.41
CA ILE A 158 -23.57 4.61 7.68
C ILE A 158 -24.34 5.64 8.52
N THR A 159 -25.10 5.31 9.55
CA THR A 159 -26.02 6.30 10.15
C THR A 159 -25.47 7.01 11.38
N GLY A 160 -24.62 6.29 12.13
CA GLY A 160 -24.13 6.51 13.50
C GLY A 160 -24.98 7.31 14.45
N ASP A 161 -26.22 6.89 14.44
CA ASP A 161 -26.97 6.47 15.62
C ASP A 161 -26.67 4.98 15.95
N GLU A 162 -27.46 4.38 16.85
CA GLU A 162 -27.32 2.97 17.25
C GLU A 162 -27.40 1.95 16.10
N HIS A 163 -27.94 2.31 14.93
CA HIS A 163 -28.11 1.35 13.83
C HIS A 163 -26.81 1.11 13.03
N SER A 164 -25.86 2.05 13.07
CA SER A 164 -24.54 1.90 12.46
C SER A 164 -23.57 2.96 12.99
N GLN A 165 -23.14 2.79 14.24
CA GLN A 165 -22.25 3.71 14.97
C GLN A 165 -20.97 4.07 14.21
N GLY A 166 -20.36 3.08 13.58
CA GLY A 166 -19.27 3.25 12.64
C GLY A 166 -17.92 2.75 13.16
N ASN A 167 -16.82 3.26 12.60
CA ASN A 167 -15.44 2.91 12.96
C ASN A 167 -15.10 1.40 12.88
N TRP A 168 -15.83 0.63 12.06
CA TRP A 168 -15.69 -0.84 12.03
C TRP A 168 -14.26 -1.29 11.75
N GLY A 169 -13.56 -0.61 10.84
CA GLY A 169 -12.17 -0.92 10.52
C GLY A 169 -11.20 -0.71 11.70
N HIS A 170 -11.50 0.21 12.61
CA HIS A 170 -10.75 0.38 13.86
C HIS A 170 -11.14 -0.66 14.91
N LEU A 171 -12.42 -1.04 14.97
CA LEU A 171 -12.87 -2.14 15.85
C LEU A 171 -12.25 -3.48 15.42
N ASP A 172 -12.05 -3.69 14.12
CA ASP A 172 -11.32 -4.84 13.58
C ASP A 172 -9.84 -4.83 14.03
N GLN A 173 -9.20 -3.66 14.11
CA GLN A 173 -7.85 -3.52 14.67
C GLN A 173 -7.81 -3.85 16.17
N VAL A 174 -8.79 -3.37 16.94
CA VAL A 174 -8.93 -3.71 18.38
C VAL A 174 -9.13 -5.22 18.56
N ALA A 175 -9.99 -5.86 17.76
CA ALA A 175 -10.21 -7.30 17.80
C ALA A 175 -8.94 -8.10 17.45
N ALA A 176 -8.17 -7.65 16.46
CA ALA A 176 -6.87 -8.24 16.16
C ALA A 176 -5.88 -8.10 17.33
N LEU A 177 -5.88 -6.99 18.06
CA LEU A 177 -5.03 -6.81 19.24
C LEU A 177 -5.45 -7.72 20.41
N HIS A 178 -6.75 -7.93 20.63
CA HIS A 178 -7.23 -8.95 21.57
C HIS A 178 -6.73 -10.35 21.18
N TRP A 179 -6.86 -10.71 19.90
CA TRP A 179 -6.33 -11.97 19.40
C TRP A 179 -4.83 -12.11 19.68
N VAL A 180 -4.05 -11.03 19.48
CA VAL A 180 -2.61 -11.01 19.78
C VAL A 180 -2.35 -11.24 21.27
N GLN A 181 -3.07 -10.55 22.16
CA GLN A 181 -2.95 -10.76 23.61
C GLN A 181 -3.20 -12.22 24.00
N ASP A 182 -4.21 -12.85 23.40
CA ASP A 182 -4.61 -14.22 23.74
C ASP A 182 -3.71 -15.30 23.11
N ASN A 183 -3.05 -15.01 21.98
CA ASN A 183 -2.43 -16.04 21.15
C ASN A 183 -0.93 -15.87 20.88
N ILE A 184 -0.35 -14.66 20.97
CA ILE A 184 1.01 -14.42 20.47
C ILE A 184 2.09 -15.19 21.25
N ALA A 185 1.81 -15.55 22.50
CA ALA A 185 2.65 -16.42 23.33
C ALA A 185 2.93 -17.77 22.68
N TYR A 186 1.97 -18.34 21.95
CA TYR A 186 2.14 -19.62 21.25
C TYR A 186 3.09 -19.52 20.05
N PHE A 187 3.35 -18.31 19.55
CA PHE A 187 4.29 -18.02 18.47
C PHE A 187 5.65 -17.53 18.99
N GLY A 188 5.87 -17.58 20.30
CA GLY A 188 7.10 -17.14 20.97
C GLY A 188 7.17 -15.62 21.23
N GLY A 189 6.07 -14.89 21.05
CA GLY A 189 5.99 -13.47 21.37
C GLY A 189 5.54 -13.21 22.82
N ASP A 190 5.79 -12.02 23.33
CA ASP A 190 5.38 -11.58 24.66
C ASP A 190 4.16 -10.66 24.57
N PRO A 191 2.96 -11.09 25.06
CA PRO A 191 1.78 -10.24 25.07
C PRO A 191 1.95 -8.98 25.94
N GLY A 192 2.85 -9.01 26.94
CA GLY A 192 3.21 -7.87 27.78
C GLY A 192 4.17 -6.86 27.13
N SER A 193 4.55 -7.06 25.87
CA SER A 193 5.46 -6.16 25.15
C SER A 193 5.07 -6.02 23.67
N VAL A 194 3.81 -5.65 23.44
CA VAL A 194 3.25 -5.37 22.09
C VAL A 194 3.49 -3.91 21.68
N THR A 195 4.03 -3.70 20.48
CA THR A 195 4.18 -2.37 19.87
C THR A 195 3.30 -2.29 18.63
N ILE A 196 2.44 -1.27 18.55
CA ILE A 196 1.67 -0.97 17.35
C ILE A 196 2.42 0.06 16.51
N PHE A 197 2.52 -0.16 15.20
CA PHE A 197 3.14 0.78 14.28
C PHE A 197 2.44 0.78 12.93
N GLY A 198 2.40 1.93 12.27
CA GLY A 198 1.77 2.05 10.96
C GLY A 198 2.14 3.34 10.25
N GLU A 199 2.11 3.26 8.93
CA GLU A 199 2.37 4.37 8.01
C GLU A 199 1.07 4.93 7.43
N SER A 200 1.04 6.25 7.22
CA SER A 200 -0.07 6.99 6.62
C SER A 200 -1.37 6.74 7.38
N ALA A 201 -2.38 6.16 6.74
CA ALA A 201 -3.62 5.78 7.41
C ALA A 201 -3.48 4.66 8.46
N GLY A 202 -2.40 3.88 8.40
CA GLY A 202 -1.94 3.05 9.51
C GLY A 202 -1.46 3.90 10.70
N GLY A 203 -0.72 4.98 10.46
CA GLY A 203 -0.30 5.94 11.49
C GLY A 203 -1.50 6.68 12.10
N PHE A 204 -2.47 7.09 11.26
CA PHE A 204 -3.76 7.64 11.72
C PHE A 204 -4.47 6.64 12.65
N SER A 205 -4.51 5.37 12.27
CA SER A 205 -5.10 4.30 13.08
C SER A 205 -4.37 4.11 14.41
N VAL A 206 -3.04 4.10 14.42
CA VAL A 206 -2.24 4.03 15.67
C VAL A 206 -2.60 5.19 16.59
N SER A 207 -2.67 6.41 16.05
CA SER A 207 -3.07 7.60 16.81
C SER A 207 -4.50 7.49 17.37
N VAL A 208 -5.44 6.89 16.63
CA VAL A 208 -6.81 6.61 17.13
C VAL A 208 -6.76 5.66 18.32
N LEU A 209 -6.03 4.55 18.20
CA LEU A 209 -5.93 3.52 19.24
C LEU A 209 -5.22 4.04 20.50
N VAL A 210 -4.24 4.93 20.35
CA VAL A 210 -3.62 5.65 21.49
C VAL A 210 -4.67 6.44 22.28
N LEU A 211 -5.61 7.10 21.59
CA LEU A 211 -6.69 7.88 22.22
C LEU A 211 -7.88 7.03 22.68
N SER A 212 -8.03 5.81 22.18
CA SER A 212 -9.21 4.99 22.45
C SER A 212 -9.15 4.25 23.79
N PRO A 213 -10.20 4.32 24.63
CA PRO A 213 -10.28 3.50 25.84
C PRO A 213 -10.43 2.00 25.54
N LEU A 214 -10.96 1.61 24.37
CA LEU A 214 -11.12 0.20 23.99
C LEU A 214 -9.79 -0.50 23.76
N ALA A 215 -8.74 0.25 23.42
CA ALA A 215 -7.42 -0.31 23.17
C ALA A 215 -6.53 -0.35 24.43
N LYS A 216 -7.08 0.03 25.60
CA LYS A 216 -6.36 0.07 26.86
C LYS A 216 -5.79 -1.30 27.23
N ASN A 217 -4.51 -1.32 27.60
CA ASN A 217 -3.73 -2.52 27.94
C ASN A 217 -3.52 -3.53 26.79
N LEU A 218 -3.89 -3.21 25.55
CA LEU A 218 -3.69 -4.12 24.41
C LEU A 218 -2.31 -3.95 23.72
N PHE A 219 -1.67 -2.82 23.97
CA PHE A 219 -0.33 -2.50 23.48
C PHE A 219 0.43 -1.67 24.52
N HIS A 220 1.74 -1.62 24.37
CA HIS A 220 2.66 -1.10 25.36
C HIS A 220 3.53 0.03 24.80
N ARG A 221 3.53 0.22 23.48
CA ARG A 221 4.28 1.24 22.72
C ARG A 221 3.59 1.51 21.39
N ALA A 222 3.76 2.71 20.85
CA ALA A 222 3.16 3.12 19.59
C ALA A 222 4.20 3.80 18.67
N ILE A 223 4.02 3.68 17.36
CA ILE A 223 4.78 4.42 16.34
C ILE A 223 3.82 4.87 15.23
N SER A 224 3.72 6.17 15.00
CA SER A 224 2.98 6.74 13.89
C SER A 224 3.94 7.33 12.86
N GLU A 225 4.00 6.69 11.71
CA GLU A 225 4.83 7.08 10.57
C GLU A 225 3.95 7.88 9.61
N SER A 226 4.23 9.17 9.44
CA SER A 226 3.58 10.00 8.43
C SER A 226 2.04 10.02 8.56
N GLY A 227 1.51 10.10 9.79
CA GLY A 227 0.06 10.24 10.02
C GLY A 227 -0.41 10.18 11.48
N VAL A 228 -1.22 11.17 11.90
CA VAL A 228 -1.96 11.21 13.20
C VAL A 228 -3.40 11.74 13.04
N ILE A 229 -4.31 11.44 13.97
CA ILE A 229 -5.77 11.74 13.81
C ILE A 229 -6.14 13.25 13.80
N PHE A 230 -5.19 14.13 14.09
CA PHE A 230 -5.41 15.59 14.22
C PHE A 230 -5.52 16.33 12.87
N VAL A 231 -5.89 15.61 11.81
CA VAL A 231 -6.20 16.19 10.50
C VAL A 231 -7.72 16.39 10.43
N PRO A 232 -8.24 17.63 10.31
CA PRO A 232 -9.68 17.90 10.38
C PRO A 232 -10.52 17.13 9.36
N SER A 233 -9.97 16.84 8.17
CA SER A 233 -10.64 16.07 7.12
C SER A 233 -10.78 14.57 7.42
N LEU A 234 -10.03 14.05 8.38
CA LEU A 234 -10.00 12.64 8.76
C LEU A 234 -10.82 12.34 10.01
N PHE A 235 -11.51 13.34 10.56
CA PHE A 235 -12.42 13.21 11.68
C PHE A 235 -13.74 13.94 11.40
N THR A 236 -14.88 13.33 11.72
CA THR A 236 -16.19 14.01 11.60
C THR A 236 -17.10 13.76 12.78
N LYS A 237 -17.81 14.83 13.18
CA LYS A 237 -18.87 14.78 14.19
C LYS A 237 -20.22 14.40 13.58
N ASN A 238 -20.45 14.66 12.29
CA ASN A 238 -21.73 14.39 11.63
C ASN A 238 -21.55 13.91 10.18
N PRO A 239 -21.63 12.59 9.94
CA PRO A 239 -21.55 12.02 8.59
C PRO A 239 -22.90 11.70 7.95
N ARG A 240 -24.03 12.11 8.55
CA ARG A 240 -25.37 11.79 8.01
C ARG A 240 -25.51 12.16 6.53
N THR A 241 -24.99 13.32 6.15
CA THR A 241 -25.01 13.80 4.75
C THR A 241 -24.23 12.89 3.79
N ALA A 242 -23.08 12.35 4.23
CA ALA A 242 -22.30 11.44 3.41
C ALA A 242 -23.05 10.12 3.21
N THR A 243 -23.72 9.66 4.26
CA THR A 243 -24.48 8.42 4.27
C THR A 243 -25.73 8.45 3.41
N GLU A 244 -26.47 9.53 3.47
CA GLU A 244 -27.65 9.69 2.62
C GLU A 244 -27.23 9.69 1.14
N LYS A 245 -26.08 10.29 0.80
CA LYS A 245 -25.51 10.20 -0.55
C LYS A 245 -25.16 8.75 -0.93
N VAL A 246 -24.48 8.01 -0.05
CA VAL A 246 -24.17 6.58 -0.26
C VAL A 246 -25.44 5.79 -0.54
N ALA A 247 -26.44 5.96 0.32
CA ALA A 247 -27.71 5.25 0.25
C ALA A 247 -28.42 5.55 -1.07
N VAL A 248 -28.51 6.83 -1.45
CA VAL A 248 -29.12 7.24 -2.73
C VAL A 248 -28.35 6.67 -3.92
N THR A 249 -27.01 6.73 -3.92
CA THR A 249 -26.19 6.15 -4.99
C THR A 249 -26.34 4.63 -5.09
N ALA A 250 -26.56 3.95 -3.97
CA ALA A 250 -26.87 2.52 -3.91
C ALA A 250 -28.32 2.17 -4.30
N GLY A 251 -29.18 3.16 -4.56
CA GLY A 251 -30.61 2.94 -4.81
C GLY A 251 -31.40 2.57 -3.55
N CYS A 252 -30.89 2.90 -2.37
CA CYS A 252 -31.54 2.69 -1.09
C CYS A 252 -32.41 3.88 -0.69
N LYS A 253 -33.55 3.59 -0.05
CA LYS A 253 -34.41 4.61 0.56
C LYS A 253 -33.71 5.19 1.79
N THR A 254 -33.81 6.51 1.97
CA THR A 254 -33.22 7.25 3.10
C THR A 254 -34.24 7.56 4.22
N THR A 255 -35.33 6.80 4.28
CA THR A 255 -36.46 7.06 5.20
C THR A 255 -36.05 7.03 6.68
N THR A 256 -35.29 6.02 7.08
CA THR A 256 -34.70 5.92 8.42
C THR A 256 -33.33 5.26 8.33
N SER A 257 -32.53 5.44 9.37
CA SER A 257 -31.22 4.83 9.52
C SER A 257 -31.26 3.30 9.41
N ALA A 258 -32.21 2.66 10.08
CA ALA A 258 -32.40 1.21 9.99
C ALA A 258 -32.72 0.74 8.56
N VAL A 259 -33.52 1.50 7.81
CA VAL A 259 -33.86 1.19 6.41
C VAL A 259 -32.64 1.30 5.50
N ILE A 260 -31.81 2.32 5.70
CA ILE A 260 -30.55 2.50 4.95
C ILE A 260 -29.63 1.31 5.19
N VAL A 261 -29.34 0.99 6.46
CA VAL A 261 -28.42 -0.10 6.83
C VAL A 261 -28.95 -1.45 6.34
N HIS A 262 -30.26 -1.71 6.49
CA HIS A 262 -30.88 -2.93 6.00
C HIS A 262 -30.70 -3.07 4.48
N CYS A 263 -30.98 -2.01 3.72
CA CYS A 263 -30.81 -2.01 2.26
C CYS A 263 -29.36 -2.24 1.84
N LEU A 264 -28.40 -1.52 2.45
CA LEU A 264 -26.98 -1.67 2.12
C LEU A 264 -26.42 -3.07 2.48
N ARG A 265 -26.99 -3.76 3.46
CA ARG A 265 -26.66 -5.16 3.76
C ARG A 265 -27.18 -6.15 2.71
N GLN A 266 -28.22 -5.80 1.96
CA GLN A 266 -28.74 -6.64 0.88
C GLN A 266 -27.95 -6.50 -0.42
N LYS A 267 -27.08 -5.49 -0.52
CA LYS A 267 -26.24 -5.27 -1.71
C LYS A 267 -25.14 -6.32 -1.83
N THR A 268 -24.78 -6.68 -3.04
CA THR A 268 -23.60 -7.51 -3.28
C THR A 268 -22.32 -6.71 -3.04
N GLU A 269 -21.19 -7.40 -2.87
CA GLU A 269 -19.86 -6.79 -2.77
C GLU A 269 -19.57 -5.89 -4.00
N ASP A 270 -19.86 -6.39 -5.20
CA ASP A 270 -19.68 -5.65 -6.46
C ASP A 270 -20.57 -4.41 -6.54
N GLU A 271 -21.85 -4.50 -6.14
CA GLU A 271 -22.74 -3.34 -6.11
C GLU A 271 -22.22 -2.24 -5.17
N LEU A 272 -21.68 -2.62 -4.02
CA LEU A 272 -21.10 -1.64 -3.07
C LEU A 272 -19.80 -1.03 -3.61
N LEU A 273 -18.98 -1.83 -4.29
CA LEU A 273 -17.76 -1.35 -4.93
C LEU A 273 -18.07 -0.34 -6.04
N GLU A 274 -19.09 -0.60 -6.87
CA GLU A 274 -19.58 0.35 -7.87
C GLU A 274 -20.10 1.64 -7.24
N VAL A 275 -20.83 1.55 -6.13
CA VAL A 275 -21.32 2.72 -5.40
C VAL A 275 -20.16 3.58 -4.94
N MET A 276 -19.09 2.98 -4.41
CA MET A 276 -17.89 3.71 -4.03
C MET A 276 -17.26 4.43 -5.23
N GLN A 277 -17.06 3.73 -6.35
CA GLN A 277 -16.49 4.32 -7.57
C GLN A 277 -17.33 5.51 -8.08
N LYS A 278 -18.67 5.41 -7.99
CA LYS A 278 -19.59 6.49 -8.35
C LYS A 278 -19.51 7.66 -7.35
N MET A 279 -19.38 7.38 -6.06
CA MET A 279 -19.27 8.42 -5.02
C MET A 279 -18.02 9.28 -5.17
N VAL A 280 -16.90 8.69 -5.60
CA VAL A 280 -15.69 9.43 -5.99
C VAL A 280 -16.00 10.50 -7.05
N GLY A 281 -16.89 10.21 -8.01
CA GLY A 281 -17.39 11.17 -8.98
C GLY A 281 -18.43 12.18 -8.44
N VAL A 282 -19.27 11.79 -7.47
CA VAL A 282 -20.38 12.63 -6.95
C VAL A 282 -19.94 13.61 -5.86
N PHE A 283 -18.96 13.26 -5.01
CA PHE A 283 -18.32 14.23 -4.11
C PHE A 283 -17.47 15.26 -4.87
N SER A 284 -17.27 15.05 -6.17
CA SER A 284 -16.56 15.93 -7.08
C SER A 284 -17.44 16.98 -7.79
N ASN A 285 -18.68 17.24 -7.34
CA ASN A 285 -19.60 18.24 -7.91
C ASN A 285 -18.99 19.67 -7.92
N GLY A 286 -18.21 19.99 -8.96
CA GLY A 286 -17.53 21.27 -9.20
C GLY A 286 -16.10 21.38 -8.64
N MET A 287 -15.72 20.45 -7.77
CA MET A 287 -14.35 20.23 -7.34
C MET A 287 -13.61 19.53 -8.48
N CYS A 288 -12.31 19.75 -8.62
CA CYS A 288 -11.53 19.12 -9.69
C CYS A 288 -11.88 17.62 -9.77
N SER A 289 -12.64 17.23 -10.81
CA SER A 289 -13.27 15.90 -10.87
C SER A 289 -12.27 14.76 -11.11
N ARG A 290 -10.98 15.12 -11.14
CA ARG A 290 -9.84 14.21 -11.28
C ARG A 290 -8.95 14.21 -10.03
N CYS A 291 -9.07 15.19 -9.12
CA CYS A 291 -8.13 15.43 -8.01
C CYS A 291 -8.46 14.63 -6.74
N LEU A 292 -9.74 14.31 -6.56
CA LEU A 292 -10.26 13.66 -5.37
C LEU A 292 -10.81 12.30 -5.74
N ASP A 293 -9.97 11.51 -6.43
CA ASP A 293 -10.20 10.06 -6.60
C ASP A 293 -10.19 9.33 -5.22
N HIS A 294 -10.08 10.05 -4.10
CA HIS A 294 -9.92 9.56 -2.74
C HIS A 294 -11.08 10.06 -1.87
N ALA A 295 -12.16 9.28 -1.79
CA ALA A 295 -13.10 9.44 -0.68
C ALA A 295 -12.39 8.93 0.58
N PHE A 296 -11.58 9.77 1.23
CA PHE A 296 -11.11 9.49 2.59
C PHE A 296 -12.35 9.46 3.47
N VAL A 297 -12.62 8.29 4.05
CA VAL A 297 -13.68 8.23 5.04
C VAL A 297 -13.09 8.63 6.39
N PRO A 298 -13.57 9.73 6.98
CA PRO A 298 -13.12 10.16 8.30
C PRO A 298 -13.50 9.15 9.38
N THR A 299 -12.64 9.06 10.40
CA THR A 299 -12.98 8.48 11.70
C THR A 299 -14.13 9.28 12.31
N VAL A 300 -15.05 8.60 13.00
CA VAL A 300 -16.24 9.27 13.54
C VAL A 300 -16.20 9.32 15.06
N LEU A 301 -16.80 10.37 15.61
CA LEU A 301 -17.16 10.42 17.01
C LEU A 301 -18.35 9.48 17.25
N ASP A 302 -18.07 8.25 17.69
CA ASP A 302 -19.06 7.20 17.91
C ASP A 302 -19.50 7.04 19.36
N GLY A 303 -18.81 7.69 20.31
CA GLY A 303 -19.07 7.54 21.74
C GLY A 303 -18.54 6.24 22.34
N VAL A 304 -17.91 5.37 21.53
CA VAL A 304 -17.51 4.02 21.91
C VAL A 304 -16.00 3.83 21.69
N LEU A 305 -15.52 3.85 20.44
CA LEU A 305 -14.09 3.88 20.13
C LEU A 305 -13.48 5.21 20.52
N LEU A 306 -14.14 6.32 20.15
CA LEU A 306 -13.77 7.68 20.53
C LEU A 306 -14.94 8.28 21.32
N PRO A 307 -14.82 8.41 22.65
CA PRO A 307 -15.88 8.98 23.48
C PRO A 307 -16.01 10.50 23.32
N LYS A 308 -14.94 11.19 22.89
CA LYS A 308 -14.86 12.64 22.70
C LYS A 308 -14.01 12.96 21.47
N ALA A 309 -14.01 14.23 21.04
CA ALA A 309 -13.15 14.65 19.95
C ALA A 309 -11.66 14.46 20.33
N PRO A 310 -10.77 14.12 19.37
CA PRO A 310 -9.35 13.90 19.65
C PRO A 310 -8.69 15.05 20.43
N GLU A 311 -9.04 16.30 20.11
CA GLU A 311 -8.52 17.50 20.77
C GLU A 311 -8.92 17.57 22.24
N GLU A 312 -10.16 17.17 22.57
CA GLU A 312 -10.67 17.12 23.93
C GLU A 312 -9.98 16.01 24.73
N ILE A 313 -9.79 14.82 24.14
CA ILE A 313 -9.09 13.70 24.78
C ILE A 313 -7.63 14.07 25.07
N LEU A 314 -6.95 14.71 24.10
CA LEU A 314 -5.56 15.14 24.27
C LEU A 314 -5.43 16.21 25.35
N ALA A 315 -6.35 17.18 25.40
CA ALA A 315 -6.38 18.22 26.43
C ALA A 315 -6.65 17.66 27.84
N GLU A 316 -7.49 16.63 27.96
CA GLU A 316 -7.79 15.94 29.21
C GLU A 316 -6.65 15.05 29.71
N LYS A 317 -5.67 14.74 28.85
CA LYS A 317 -4.52 13.86 29.16
C LYS A 317 -4.92 12.48 29.67
N ASN A 318 -6.14 12.03 29.34
CA ASN A 318 -6.71 10.76 29.80
C ASN A 318 -6.85 9.78 28.62
N PHE A 319 -5.72 9.20 28.24
CA PHE A 319 -5.61 8.22 27.15
C PHE A 319 -4.41 7.30 27.41
N ASN A 320 -4.06 6.42 26.46
CA ASN A 320 -2.98 5.46 26.65
C ASN A 320 -1.60 6.16 26.61
N THR A 321 -1.03 6.47 27.77
CA THR A 321 0.27 7.13 27.94
C THR A 321 1.46 6.16 27.82
N VAL A 322 1.50 5.38 26.73
CA VAL A 322 2.63 4.50 26.41
C VAL A 322 3.78 5.29 25.75
N PRO A 323 5.03 4.78 25.72
CA PRO A 323 6.06 5.36 24.87
C PRO A 323 5.59 5.47 23.41
N TYR A 324 5.83 6.62 22.78
CA TYR A 324 5.30 6.93 21.44
C TYR A 324 6.36 7.58 20.54
N ILE A 325 6.60 7.00 19.36
CA ILE A 325 7.33 7.65 18.27
C ILE A 325 6.31 8.26 17.29
N VAL A 326 6.49 9.52 16.92
CA VAL A 326 5.73 10.15 15.83
C VAL A 326 6.71 10.79 14.85
N GLY A 327 6.61 10.48 13.57
CA GLY A 327 7.50 11.07 12.57
C GLY A 327 6.81 11.39 11.27
N ILE A 328 7.54 12.14 10.45
CA ILE A 328 7.13 12.57 9.12
C ILE A 328 8.28 12.40 8.14
N ASN A 329 7.96 12.43 6.86
CA ASN A 329 8.94 12.55 5.79
C ASN A 329 9.12 14.02 5.37
N LYS A 330 10.24 14.32 4.71
CA LYS A 330 10.61 15.69 4.36
C LYS A 330 9.65 16.35 3.39
N GLN A 331 9.16 15.59 2.41
CA GLN A 331 8.31 16.03 1.31
C GLN A 331 7.11 15.09 1.18
N GLU A 332 6.29 15.02 2.22
CA GLU A 332 5.09 14.18 2.29
C GLU A 332 4.15 14.34 1.09
N PHE A 333 4.07 15.54 0.52
CA PHE A 333 3.25 15.81 -0.67
C PHE A 333 4.09 16.01 -1.94
N GLY A 334 5.30 15.45 -1.98
CA GLY A 334 6.30 15.70 -3.01
C GLY A 334 5.96 15.07 -4.37
N TRP A 335 5.67 13.76 -4.41
CA TRP A 335 5.38 13.08 -5.67
C TRP A 335 4.32 11.98 -5.58
N LEU A 336 4.40 11.08 -4.59
CA LEU A 336 3.50 9.92 -4.51
C LEU A 336 2.03 10.34 -4.38
N LEU A 337 1.72 11.17 -3.37
CA LEU A 337 0.36 11.62 -3.11
C LEU A 337 -0.21 12.47 -4.25
N PRO A 338 0.48 13.52 -4.76
CA PRO A 338 0.01 14.27 -5.92
C PRO A 338 -0.24 13.38 -7.16
N THR A 339 0.65 12.44 -7.44
CA THR A 339 0.53 11.54 -8.61
C THR A 339 -0.66 10.61 -8.44
N MET A 340 -0.84 10.04 -7.25
CA MET A 340 -1.97 9.16 -6.94
C MET A 340 -3.30 9.91 -7.02
N MET A 341 -3.34 11.16 -6.54
CA MET A 341 -4.51 12.03 -6.57
C MET A 341 -4.73 12.70 -7.93
N ARG A 342 -3.84 12.53 -8.92
CA ARG A 342 -3.83 13.30 -10.17
C ARG A 342 -3.94 14.81 -9.91
N PHE A 343 -3.20 15.25 -8.90
CA PHE A 343 -3.19 16.62 -8.41
C PHE A 343 -2.61 17.56 -9.48
N PRO A 344 -3.33 18.63 -9.86
CA PRO A 344 -2.88 19.64 -10.80
C PRO A 344 -1.63 20.31 -10.25
N GLN A 345 -0.63 20.47 -11.10
CA GLN A 345 0.61 21.13 -10.73
C GLN A 345 0.44 22.63 -11.00
N PRO A 346 0.35 23.49 -9.96
CA PRO A 346 0.19 24.93 -10.18
C PRO A 346 1.51 25.51 -10.72
N ASP A 347 1.43 26.20 -11.85
CA ASP A 347 2.56 26.88 -12.51
C ASP A 347 2.54 28.40 -12.29
N ASP A 348 1.42 28.95 -11.80
CA ASP A 348 1.29 30.34 -11.39
C ASP A 348 0.56 30.51 -10.03
N LYS A 349 0.67 31.71 -9.44
CA LYS A 349 0.05 32.01 -8.13
C LYS A 349 -1.47 31.98 -8.17
N LYS A 350 -2.09 32.30 -9.32
CA LYS A 350 -3.56 32.34 -9.46
C LYS A 350 -4.12 30.93 -9.41
N MET A 351 -3.49 29.99 -10.11
CA MET A 351 -3.80 28.57 -10.06
C MET A 351 -3.51 28.01 -8.66
N ALA A 352 -2.40 28.38 -8.03
CA ALA A 352 -2.09 27.98 -6.65
C ALA A 352 -3.18 28.42 -5.65
N ILE A 353 -3.63 29.68 -5.72
CA ILE A 353 -4.72 30.20 -4.87
C ILE A 353 -6.00 29.43 -5.14
N ALA A 354 -6.42 29.32 -6.40
CA ALA A 354 -7.66 28.64 -6.76
C ALA A 354 -7.66 27.15 -6.37
N LEU A 355 -6.49 26.52 -6.38
CA LEU A 355 -6.32 25.14 -5.95
C LEU A 355 -6.41 25.01 -4.44
N LEU A 356 -5.64 25.80 -3.68
CA LEU A 356 -5.65 25.76 -2.21
C LEU A 356 -6.99 26.20 -1.61
N GLN A 357 -7.71 27.14 -2.23
CA GLN A 357 -9.07 27.51 -1.82
C GLN A 357 -10.03 26.32 -1.86
N LYS A 358 -9.89 25.41 -2.84
CA LYS A 358 -10.69 24.17 -2.89
C LYS A 358 -10.36 23.21 -1.76
N PHE A 359 -9.14 23.26 -1.24
CA PHE A 359 -8.70 22.45 -0.10
C PHE A 359 -8.96 23.11 1.26
N ALA A 360 -9.21 24.42 1.29
CA ALA A 360 -9.37 25.18 2.53
C ALA A 360 -10.42 24.60 3.50
N PRO A 361 -11.62 24.16 3.06
CA PRO A 361 -12.60 23.57 3.96
C PRO A 361 -12.13 22.29 4.67
N TYR A 362 -11.27 21.50 4.03
CA TYR A 362 -10.75 20.24 4.59
C TYR A 362 -9.78 20.45 5.75
N PHE A 363 -9.12 21.61 5.78
CA PHE A 363 -8.16 21.98 6.81
C PHE A 363 -8.72 23.01 7.79
N GLY A 364 -10.02 23.34 7.69
CA GLY A 364 -10.64 24.38 8.49
C GLY A 364 -10.10 25.79 8.20
N MET A 365 -9.51 26.00 7.02
CA MET A 365 -9.01 27.31 6.59
C MET A 365 -10.14 28.16 6.02
N ASN A 366 -10.13 29.46 6.32
CA ASN A 366 -10.93 30.44 5.58
C ASN A 366 -10.24 30.75 4.23
N GLU A 367 -11.02 31.05 3.20
CA GLU A 367 -10.45 31.35 1.87
C GLU A 367 -9.48 32.54 1.88
N ASP A 368 -9.72 33.53 2.75
CA ASP A 368 -8.86 34.72 2.93
C ASP A 368 -7.46 34.39 3.48
N VAL A 369 -7.28 33.22 4.10
CA VAL A 369 -5.99 32.75 4.62
C VAL A 369 -5.10 32.21 3.51
N VAL A 370 -5.68 31.74 2.40
CA VAL A 370 -4.94 31.08 1.32
C VAL A 370 -3.84 31.96 0.70
N PRO A 371 -4.09 33.24 0.35
CA PRO A 371 -3.04 34.11 -0.18
C PRO A 371 -1.89 34.33 0.81
N VAL A 372 -2.19 34.43 2.12
CA VAL A 372 -1.18 34.63 3.17
C VAL A 372 -0.31 33.37 3.33
N ALA A 373 -0.93 32.19 3.28
CA ALA A 373 -0.21 30.91 3.30
C ALA A 373 0.73 30.78 2.09
N ILE A 374 0.23 31.08 0.89
CA ILE A 374 1.07 31.06 -0.33
C ILE A 374 2.25 32.01 -0.20
N GLU A 375 2.03 33.23 0.30
CA GLU A 375 3.12 34.19 0.46
C GLU A 375 4.19 33.71 1.46
N LYS A 376 3.78 33.07 2.58
CA LYS A 376 4.72 32.51 3.58
C LYS A 376 5.64 31.43 2.98
N TYR A 377 5.10 30.56 2.13
CA TYR A 377 5.82 29.41 1.58
C TYR A 377 6.56 29.73 0.28
N VAL A 378 5.93 30.50 -0.62
CA VAL A 378 6.50 30.87 -1.94
C VAL A 378 7.43 32.08 -1.85
N ARG A 379 7.29 32.92 -0.80
CA ARG A 379 8.15 34.08 -0.49
C ARG A 379 8.29 35.04 -1.67
N GLY A 380 7.16 35.46 -2.24
CA GLY A 380 7.13 36.40 -3.36
C GLY A 380 7.58 35.84 -4.72
N SER A 381 8.15 34.64 -4.79
CA SER A 381 8.68 34.07 -6.04
C SER A 381 7.59 33.90 -7.12
N ASN A 382 7.96 34.14 -8.38
CA ASN A 382 7.13 33.89 -9.55
C ASN A 382 7.65 32.70 -10.39
N GLU A 383 8.62 31.94 -9.87
CA GLU A 383 9.13 30.75 -10.55
C GLU A 383 8.11 29.60 -10.41
N PRO A 384 7.64 28.99 -11.52
CA PRO A 384 6.61 27.94 -11.47
C PRO A 384 6.94 26.78 -10.53
N LEU A 385 8.20 26.34 -10.50
CA LEU A 385 8.64 25.25 -9.62
C LEU A 385 8.58 25.63 -8.14
N LYS A 386 8.95 26.86 -7.78
CA LYS A 386 8.86 27.33 -6.38
C LYS A 386 7.42 27.53 -5.93
N ILE A 387 6.54 27.96 -6.83
CA ILE A 387 5.10 28.05 -6.58
C ILE A 387 4.53 26.66 -6.32
N ARG A 388 4.82 25.71 -7.21
CA ARG A 388 4.44 24.31 -7.07
C ARG A 388 4.92 23.74 -5.75
N ASP A 389 6.23 23.79 -5.50
CA ASP A 389 6.85 23.19 -4.31
C ASP A 389 6.30 23.83 -3.02
N GLY A 390 6.10 25.16 -3.01
CA GLY A 390 5.46 25.84 -1.87
C GLY A 390 4.03 25.39 -1.61
N VAL A 391 3.23 25.11 -2.64
CA VAL A 391 1.86 24.55 -2.48
C VAL A 391 1.91 23.12 -1.95
N LEU A 392 2.84 22.30 -2.44
CA LEU A 392 3.03 20.94 -1.96
C LEU A 392 3.49 20.92 -0.49
N ASP A 393 4.39 21.82 -0.11
CA ASP A 393 4.84 21.98 1.28
C ASP A 393 3.69 22.41 2.21
N ILE A 394 2.82 23.34 1.79
CA ILE A 394 1.61 23.71 2.54
C ILE A 394 0.74 22.48 2.81
N LEU A 395 0.48 21.67 1.77
CA LEU A 395 -0.35 20.47 1.90
C LEU A 395 0.31 19.40 2.78
N GLY A 396 1.63 19.22 2.65
CA GLY A 396 2.40 18.32 3.51
C GLY A 396 2.37 18.74 4.98
N ASP A 397 2.53 20.02 5.26
CA ASP A 397 2.51 20.55 6.63
C ASP A 397 1.13 20.47 7.26
N LEU A 398 0.08 20.85 6.54
CA LEU A 398 -1.30 20.81 7.04
C LEU A 398 -1.82 19.39 7.24
N THR A 399 -1.35 18.43 6.43
CA THR A 399 -1.81 17.03 6.50
C THR A 399 -0.98 16.20 7.48
N PHE A 400 0.34 16.43 7.57
CA PHE A 400 1.24 15.54 8.29
C PHE A 400 2.10 16.28 9.32
N GLY A 401 2.79 17.34 8.91
CA GLY A 401 3.80 18.02 9.74
C GLY A 401 3.23 18.60 11.03
N ILE A 402 2.32 19.56 10.91
CA ILE A 402 1.74 20.31 12.03
C ILE A 402 0.93 19.39 12.95
N PRO A 403 0.02 18.54 12.45
CA PRO A 403 -0.70 17.58 13.31
C PRO A 403 0.24 16.69 14.11
N SER A 404 1.32 16.18 13.50
CA SER A 404 2.28 15.30 14.17
C SER A 404 3.01 15.98 15.32
N VAL A 405 3.38 17.26 15.16
CA VAL A 405 4.01 18.05 16.22
C VAL A 405 3.02 18.34 17.35
N ILE A 406 1.76 18.70 17.03
CA ILE A 406 0.72 18.96 18.03
C ILE A 406 0.48 17.71 18.89
N VAL A 407 0.33 16.54 18.27
CA VAL A 407 0.15 15.27 18.98
C VAL A 407 1.34 14.95 19.85
N SER A 408 2.57 15.12 19.33
CA SER A 408 3.79 14.83 20.08
C SER A 408 3.96 15.74 21.29
N ARG A 409 3.63 17.03 21.16
CA ARG A 409 3.61 17.98 22.29
C ARG A 409 2.58 17.58 23.34
N GLY A 410 1.35 17.29 22.92
CA GLY A 410 0.29 16.87 23.85
C GLY A 410 0.61 15.56 24.56
N HIS A 411 1.21 14.58 23.86
CA HIS A 411 1.66 13.31 24.42
C HIS A 411 2.80 13.50 25.42
N ARG A 412 3.83 14.25 25.05
CA ARG A 412 4.94 14.66 25.94
C ARG A 412 4.42 15.31 27.21
N ASP A 413 3.45 16.21 27.10
CA ASP A 413 2.93 16.98 28.23
C ASP A 413 2.12 16.12 29.22
N THR A 414 1.85 14.85 28.92
CA THR A 414 1.34 13.86 29.89
C THR A 414 2.44 13.29 30.80
N GLY A 415 3.72 13.51 30.46
CA GLY A 415 4.87 12.87 31.11
C GLY A 415 5.29 11.55 30.44
N ALA A 416 4.62 11.13 29.36
CA ALA A 416 4.97 9.94 28.60
C ALA A 416 6.20 10.14 27.70
N SER A 417 7.05 9.13 27.60
CA SER A 417 8.21 9.17 26.71
C SER A 417 7.80 9.31 25.25
N THR A 418 8.30 10.36 24.62
CA THR A 418 7.96 10.75 23.25
C THR A 418 9.22 10.90 22.43
N TYR A 419 9.23 10.46 21.18
CA TYR A 419 10.34 10.66 20.25
C TYR A 419 9.81 11.11 18.90
N MET A 420 10.53 12.00 18.23
CA MET A 420 10.19 12.44 16.87
C MET A 420 11.31 12.20 15.87
N TYR A 421 10.95 12.00 14.60
CA TYR A 421 11.89 12.01 13.48
C TYR A 421 11.36 12.79 12.26
N GLU A 422 12.29 13.24 11.42
CA GLU A 422 12.04 13.69 10.05
C GLU A 422 12.90 12.83 9.10
N PHE A 423 12.27 12.07 8.20
CA PHE A 423 12.98 11.20 7.25
C PHE A 423 13.27 11.95 5.94
N GLN A 424 14.53 11.90 5.50
CA GLN A 424 15.07 12.66 4.38
C GLN A 424 16.05 11.79 3.57
N TYR A 425 15.52 10.78 2.89
CA TYR A 425 16.28 9.93 1.97
C TYR A 425 15.49 9.68 0.68
N HIS A 426 16.20 9.42 -0.43
CA HIS A 426 15.59 9.01 -1.70
C HIS A 426 15.92 7.54 -1.95
N PRO A 427 14.99 6.61 -1.69
CA PRO A 427 15.25 5.18 -1.87
C PRO A 427 15.56 4.84 -3.33
N SER A 428 16.47 3.88 -3.57
CA SER A 428 16.79 3.39 -4.92
C SER A 428 15.62 2.66 -5.59
N PHE A 429 14.68 2.20 -4.76
CA PHE A 429 13.48 1.47 -5.16
C PHE A 429 12.33 2.32 -5.69
N SER A 430 12.51 3.64 -5.66
CA SER A 430 11.53 4.62 -6.09
C SER A 430 11.23 4.49 -7.58
N SER A 431 10.05 4.98 -7.99
CA SER A 431 9.69 5.00 -9.40
C SER A 431 10.71 5.80 -10.22
N HIS A 432 11.12 5.28 -11.37
CA HIS A 432 12.01 6.00 -12.30
C HIS A 432 11.39 7.29 -12.85
N MET A 433 10.06 7.45 -12.76
CA MET A 433 9.34 8.68 -13.13
C MET A 433 9.39 9.75 -12.04
N ARG A 434 9.83 9.42 -10.83
CA ARG A 434 9.94 10.38 -9.73
C ARG A 434 11.14 11.30 -9.94
N PRO A 435 10.99 12.63 -9.86
CA PRO A 435 12.12 13.55 -9.95
C PRO A 435 13.15 13.28 -8.85
N LYS A 436 14.44 13.32 -9.21
CA LYS A 436 15.55 13.00 -8.28
C LYS A 436 15.68 13.99 -7.11
N ASN A 437 15.16 15.20 -7.27
CA ASN A 437 15.15 16.22 -6.22
C ASN A 437 14.04 16.00 -5.18
N VAL A 438 13.14 15.02 -5.40
CA VAL A 438 12.14 14.64 -4.39
C VAL A 438 12.81 13.71 -3.37
N VAL A 439 12.94 14.12 -2.12
CA VAL A 439 13.63 13.38 -1.05
C VAL A 439 12.71 13.28 0.16
N GLY A 440 12.58 12.08 0.74
CA GLY A 440 11.60 11.83 1.79
C GLY A 440 10.18 12.06 1.28
N ASP A 441 9.81 11.41 0.18
CA ASP A 441 8.43 11.38 -0.30
C ASP A 441 7.56 10.53 0.66
N HIS A 442 6.24 10.62 0.57
CA HIS A 442 5.34 9.81 1.41
C HIS A 442 5.65 8.31 1.28
N GLY A 443 5.87 7.63 2.40
CA GLY A 443 6.15 6.20 2.46
C GLY A 443 7.59 5.78 2.12
N ASP A 444 8.52 6.70 1.85
CA ASP A 444 9.92 6.36 1.55
C ASP A 444 10.64 5.66 2.72
N GLU A 445 10.25 5.97 3.95
CA GLU A 445 10.81 5.41 5.17
C GLU A 445 10.46 3.92 5.33
N VAL A 446 9.32 3.49 4.78
CA VAL A 446 8.81 2.10 4.83
C VAL A 446 9.82 1.11 4.24
N TYR A 447 10.52 1.50 3.16
CA TYR A 447 11.57 0.64 2.57
C TYR A 447 12.67 0.33 3.58
N SER A 448 13.07 1.33 4.36
CA SER A 448 14.13 1.20 5.37
C SER A 448 13.64 0.45 6.61
N VAL A 449 12.43 0.74 7.11
CA VAL A 449 11.80 0.05 8.25
C VAL A 449 11.64 -1.45 8.00
N PHE A 450 11.24 -1.84 6.78
CA PHE A 450 10.96 -3.23 6.43
C PHE A 450 12.10 -3.95 5.70
N GLY A 451 13.31 -3.38 5.69
CA GLY A 451 14.49 -4.07 5.18
C GLY A 451 14.49 -4.30 3.67
N ALA A 452 13.83 -3.46 2.88
CA ALA A 452 13.83 -3.59 1.41
C ALA A 452 15.25 -3.65 0.82
N PRO A 453 16.25 -2.87 1.30
CA PRO A 453 17.65 -2.98 0.87
C PRO A 453 18.29 -4.36 1.07
N ILE A 454 17.76 -5.16 1.99
CA ILE A 454 18.27 -6.50 2.31
C ILE A 454 17.54 -7.56 1.48
N LEU A 455 16.30 -7.29 1.08
CA LEU A 455 15.43 -8.25 0.39
C LEU A 455 15.42 -8.08 -1.14
N ARG A 456 15.77 -6.89 -1.64
CA ARG A 456 15.74 -6.52 -3.06
C ARG A 456 17.16 -6.28 -3.55
N ASP A 457 17.37 -6.56 -4.83
CA ASP A 457 18.64 -6.27 -5.48
C ASP A 457 18.75 -4.77 -5.80
N GLY A 458 19.98 -4.26 -5.90
CA GLY A 458 20.26 -2.90 -6.40
C GLY A 458 20.43 -1.81 -5.34
N ALA A 459 20.30 -2.14 -4.05
CA ALA A 459 20.57 -1.19 -2.97
C ALA A 459 22.06 -0.89 -2.81
N SER A 460 22.39 0.35 -2.47
CA SER A 460 23.76 0.74 -2.11
C SER A 460 24.11 0.25 -0.70
N GLU A 461 25.41 0.26 -0.37
CA GLU A 461 25.86 -0.01 1.00
C GLU A 461 25.32 1.03 1.99
N GLU A 462 25.27 2.30 1.58
CA GLU A 462 24.67 3.40 2.36
C GLU A 462 23.21 3.12 2.68
N GLU A 463 22.39 2.79 1.67
CA GLU A 463 20.97 2.51 1.84
C GLU A 463 20.73 1.25 2.70
N THR A 464 21.59 0.24 2.55
CA THR A 464 21.57 -0.96 3.39
C THR A 464 21.89 -0.64 4.84
N ASN A 465 22.88 0.21 5.09
CA ASN A 465 23.26 0.65 6.44
C ASN A 465 22.19 1.53 7.07
N LEU A 466 21.57 2.42 6.31
CA LEU A 466 20.42 3.22 6.72
C LEU A 466 19.26 2.31 7.17
N SER A 467 18.91 1.30 6.39
CA SER A 467 17.85 0.36 6.74
C SER A 467 18.19 -0.46 8.00
N LYS A 468 19.42 -0.98 8.13
CA LYS A 468 19.85 -1.68 9.35
C LYS A 468 19.77 -0.79 10.59
N MET A 469 20.20 0.46 10.48
CA MET A 469 20.11 1.46 11.55
C MET A 469 18.66 1.72 11.94
N MET A 470 17.79 1.97 10.96
CA MET A 470 16.36 2.24 11.18
C MET A 470 15.65 1.04 11.83
N MET A 471 15.84 -0.18 11.31
CA MET A 471 15.32 -1.40 11.93
C MET A 471 15.81 -1.57 13.38
N LYS A 472 17.06 -1.19 13.69
CA LYS A 472 17.60 -1.29 15.05
C LYS A 472 16.94 -0.26 15.98
N PHE A 473 16.71 0.98 15.54
CA PHE A 473 15.95 1.97 16.30
C PHE A 473 14.52 1.48 16.61
N TRP A 474 13.79 1.02 15.59
CA TRP A 474 12.42 0.52 15.75
C TRP A 474 12.37 -0.70 16.67
N ALA A 475 13.30 -1.65 16.50
CA ALA A 475 13.35 -2.84 17.33
C ALA A 475 13.78 -2.52 18.78
N ASN A 476 14.72 -1.61 19.01
CA ASN A 476 15.09 -1.16 20.35
C ASN A 476 13.92 -0.49 21.06
N PHE A 477 13.24 0.43 20.35
CA PHE A 477 12.06 1.07 20.86
C PHE A 477 10.99 0.04 21.22
N ALA A 478 10.70 -0.90 20.33
CA ALA A 478 9.67 -1.91 20.58
C ALA A 478 10.00 -2.85 21.76
N ARG A 479 11.29 -3.03 22.10
CA ARG A 479 11.72 -3.77 23.31
C ARG A 479 11.65 -2.94 24.59
N ASN A 480 12.11 -1.69 24.53
CA ASN A 480 12.49 -0.94 25.73
C ASN A 480 11.69 0.35 25.95
N GLY A 481 10.97 0.83 24.94
CA GLY A 481 10.32 2.15 24.94
C GLY A 481 11.28 3.28 24.61
N ASN A 482 12.50 2.94 24.22
CA ASN A 482 13.58 3.87 23.91
C ASN A 482 14.31 3.37 22.65
N PRO A 483 14.43 4.18 21.58
CA PRO A 483 15.07 3.75 20.33
C PRO A 483 16.59 3.60 20.44
N ASN A 484 17.22 4.22 21.44
CA ASN A 484 18.68 4.25 21.58
C ASN A 484 19.29 2.85 21.82
N GLY A 485 20.55 2.69 21.42
CA GLY A 485 21.35 1.50 21.68
C GLY A 485 22.78 1.65 21.17
N GLU A 486 23.65 0.71 21.55
CA GLU A 486 25.06 0.74 21.17
C GLU A 486 25.26 0.78 19.63
N GLY A 487 26.19 1.61 19.16
CA GLY A 487 26.51 1.77 17.74
C GLY A 487 25.43 2.48 16.91
N LEU A 488 24.46 3.16 17.55
CA LEU A 488 23.50 4.03 16.90
C LEU A 488 23.77 5.50 17.24
N PRO A 489 23.45 6.44 16.32
CA PRO A 489 23.35 7.85 16.67
C PRO A 489 22.38 8.03 17.85
N HIS A 490 22.72 8.94 18.76
CA HIS A 490 21.82 9.24 19.87
C HIS A 490 20.54 9.91 19.35
N TRP A 491 19.39 9.37 19.75
CA TRP A 491 18.07 9.92 19.48
C TRP A 491 17.53 10.58 20.76
N PRO A 492 17.43 11.92 20.79
CA PRO A 492 16.94 12.63 21.96
C PRO A 492 15.46 12.33 22.20
N GLU A 493 15.08 12.27 23.48
CA GLU A 493 13.67 12.31 23.85
C GLU A 493 13.07 13.68 23.47
N TYR A 494 11.84 13.67 22.97
CA TYR A 494 11.11 14.86 22.57
C TYR A 494 10.53 15.56 23.81
N ASP A 495 11.41 16.22 24.56
CA ASP A 495 11.10 16.97 25.78
C ASP A 495 10.76 18.45 25.45
N GLN A 496 10.91 19.34 26.43
CA GLN A 496 10.68 20.79 26.25
C GLN A 496 11.68 21.46 25.30
N LYS A 497 12.82 20.81 25.01
CA LYS A 497 13.78 21.26 23.99
C LYS A 497 13.34 20.84 22.59
N GLU A 498 12.35 19.96 22.48
CA GLU A 498 11.78 19.46 21.22
C GLU A 498 12.85 18.81 20.33
N GLY A 499 13.76 18.05 20.95
CA GLY A 499 14.80 17.30 20.26
C GLY A 499 14.21 16.19 19.40
N TYR A 500 14.64 16.11 18.14
CA TYR A 500 14.22 15.09 17.19
C TYR A 500 15.40 14.58 16.35
N LEU A 501 15.21 13.44 15.69
CA LEU A 501 16.23 12.85 14.83
C LEU A 501 15.92 13.10 13.35
N GLN A 502 16.85 13.72 12.63
CA GLN A 502 16.83 13.72 11.17
C GLN A 502 17.46 12.43 10.67
N ILE A 503 16.69 11.63 9.94
CA ILE A 503 17.10 10.31 9.45
C ILE A 503 17.31 10.39 7.94
N GLY A 504 18.51 10.04 7.47
CA GLY A 504 18.85 10.06 6.05
C GLY A 504 20.30 9.65 5.83
N ALA A 505 20.89 10.06 4.70
CA ALA A 505 22.29 9.75 4.35
C ALA A 505 23.25 10.17 5.48
N THR A 506 23.01 11.36 6.06
CA THR A 506 23.58 11.75 7.35
C THR A 506 22.46 11.82 8.37
N THR A 507 22.59 11.03 9.44
CA THR A 507 21.62 11.00 10.55
C THR A 507 22.14 11.83 11.71
N GLN A 508 21.37 12.84 12.12
CA GLN A 508 21.79 13.84 13.10
C GLN A 508 20.66 14.32 13.98
N GLN A 509 21.02 14.85 15.15
CA GLN A 509 20.09 15.43 16.11
C GLN A 509 19.80 16.89 15.75
N THR A 510 18.57 17.29 15.95
CA THR A 510 18.09 18.66 15.73
C THR A 510 16.93 18.94 16.69
N GLN A 511 16.38 20.15 16.66
CA GLN A 511 15.36 20.60 17.62
C GLN A 511 14.26 21.37 16.90
N ARG A 512 13.07 21.43 17.53
CA ARG A 512 11.93 22.25 17.10
C ARG A 512 11.45 21.96 15.68
N LEU A 513 11.24 20.67 15.37
CA LEU A 513 10.65 20.24 14.10
C LEU A 513 9.37 21.04 13.81
N LYS A 514 9.33 21.68 12.64
CA LYS A 514 8.20 22.51 12.16
C LYS A 514 7.75 23.62 13.14
N GLY A 515 8.65 24.08 14.01
CA GLY A 515 8.31 25.02 15.08
C GLY A 515 7.73 26.35 14.58
N GLU A 516 8.29 26.91 13.51
CA GLU A 516 7.79 28.15 12.89
C GLU A 516 6.46 27.93 12.19
N GLU A 517 6.30 26.82 11.49
CA GLU A 517 5.10 26.45 10.76
C GLU A 517 3.94 26.24 11.73
N VAL A 518 4.16 25.50 12.82
CA VAL A 518 3.12 25.30 13.85
C VAL A 518 2.70 26.63 14.46
N ALA A 519 3.63 27.55 14.75
CA ALA A 519 3.29 28.87 15.27
C ALA A 519 2.45 29.69 14.28
N PHE A 520 2.89 29.74 13.01
CA PHE A 520 2.19 30.44 11.93
C PHE A 520 0.77 29.92 11.74
N TRP A 521 0.60 28.60 11.61
CA TRP A 521 -0.70 28.00 11.34
C TRP A 521 -1.64 28.06 12.54
N THR A 522 -1.12 27.91 13.77
CA THR A 522 -1.93 28.07 14.98
C THR A 522 -2.50 29.49 15.09
N GLU A 523 -1.69 30.52 14.82
CA GLU A 523 -2.14 31.91 14.87
C GLU A 523 -3.18 32.21 13.79
N ILE A 524 -2.93 31.79 12.55
CA ILE A 524 -3.79 32.17 11.42
C ILE A 524 -5.14 31.43 11.44
N LEU A 525 -5.18 30.18 11.92
CA LEU A 525 -6.42 29.41 12.07
C LEU A 525 -7.24 29.87 13.28
N ALA A 526 -6.62 30.47 14.30
CA ALA A 526 -7.30 31.00 15.46
C ALA A 526 -8.06 32.32 15.17
N LYS A 527 -7.68 33.06 14.12
CA LYS A 527 -8.34 34.31 13.70
C LYS A 527 -9.71 34.00 13.06
N LYS A 528 -10.74 33.82 13.90
CA LYS A 528 -12.15 33.76 13.47
C LYS A 528 -12.62 35.14 13.02
N HIS A 529 -12.87 35.34 11.73
CA HIS A 529 -13.71 36.44 11.26
C HIS A 529 -15.19 36.06 11.41
N PRO A 530 -16.09 37.01 11.77
CA PRO A 530 -17.51 36.72 11.92
C PRO A 530 -18.12 36.29 10.59
N LYS A 531 -18.79 35.13 10.57
CA LYS A 531 -19.56 34.66 9.42
C LYS A 531 -20.74 35.61 9.17
N PRO A 532 -21.05 36.02 7.93
CA PRO A 532 -22.35 36.57 7.61
C PRO A 532 -23.42 35.50 7.87
N GLU A 533 -24.54 35.90 8.47
CA GLU A 533 -25.71 35.06 8.67
C GLU A 533 -26.19 34.48 7.33
N HIS A 534 -26.19 33.15 7.21
CA HIS A 534 -26.84 32.47 6.09
C HIS A 534 -28.36 32.55 6.30
N ASN A 535 -29.01 33.48 5.60
CA ASN A 535 -30.44 33.35 5.33
C ASN A 535 -30.66 32.19 4.36
N GLU A 536 -31.49 31.24 4.79
CA GLU A 536 -32.13 30.26 3.92
C GLU A 536 -32.99 30.98 2.87
N LEU A 537 -33.11 30.34 1.69
CA LEU A 537 -33.88 30.72 0.50
C LEU A 537 -33.20 31.66 -0.52
N SER A 538 -32.49 31.06 -1.48
CA SER A 538 -32.84 31.21 -2.91
C SER A 538 -32.00 30.28 -3.79
N ASN A 539 -32.54 29.11 -4.11
CA ASN A 539 -32.18 28.38 -5.32
C ASN A 539 -33.06 28.95 -6.45
N LYS A 540 -32.46 29.52 -7.51
CA LYS A 540 -32.99 29.50 -8.90
C LYS A 540 -32.10 30.29 -9.87
N TYR A 541 -31.61 29.57 -10.89
CA TYR A 541 -31.27 30.01 -12.25
C TYR A 541 -30.32 31.21 -12.44
N LEU A 542 -29.02 30.93 -12.64
CA LEU A 542 -28.21 31.62 -13.66
C LEU A 542 -26.89 30.85 -13.89
N CYS A 543 -26.86 29.89 -14.82
CA CYS A 543 -25.66 29.43 -15.54
C CYS A 543 -26.01 28.31 -16.54
N PHE A 544 -27.06 28.53 -17.34
CA PHE A 544 -27.45 27.65 -18.43
C PHE A 544 -27.64 28.48 -19.71
N GLU A 545 -26.60 29.21 -20.15
CA GLU A 545 -26.62 29.85 -21.49
C GLU A 545 -25.27 30.29 -22.07
N LEU A 546 -24.12 29.71 -21.63
CA LEU A 546 -22.81 30.03 -22.23
C LEU A 546 -21.94 28.80 -22.60
N ALA A 547 -22.56 27.62 -22.74
CA ALA A 547 -21.85 26.40 -23.17
C ALA A 547 -22.45 25.73 -24.42
N ILE A 548 -23.22 26.48 -25.22
CA ILE A 548 -23.71 26.07 -26.54
C ILE A 548 -23.45 27.21 -27.53
N LYS A 549 -22.17 27.48 -27.82
CA LYS A 549 -21.77 28.29 -28.97
C LYS A 549 -20.36 28.06 -29.50
N GLU A 550 -19.52 27.25 -28.84
CA GLU A 550 -18.16 26.93 -29.30
C GLU A 550 -17.97 25.44 -29.62
N THR A 551 -19.00 24.77 -30.15
CA THR A 551 -18.87 23.42 -30.73
C THR A 551 -19.49 23.37 -32.11
N ARG A 552 -19.20 24.40 -32.91
CA ARG A 552 -19.57 24.48 -34.32
C ARG A 552 -18.67 25.49 -35.02
N ASP A 553 -17.37 25.19 -35.08
CA ASP A 553 -16.47 25.61 -36.16
C ASP A 553 -15.14 24.85 -36.02
N SER A 554 -14.60 24.39 -37.16
CA SER A 554 -13.35 23.65 -37.31
C SER A 554 -13.40 22.11 -37.24
N LEU A 555 -14.40 21.53 -37.91
CA LEU A 555 -14.13 20.42 -38.84
C LEU A 555 -13.80 21.05 -40.20
N HIS A 556 -12.60 20.76 -40.74
CA HIS A 556 -12.16 20.77 -42.15
C HIS A 556 -10.76 21.40 -42.31
N ASN A 557 -9.72 20.56 -42.38
CA ASN A 557 -8.65 20.76 -43.36
C ASN A 557 -8.07 19.39 -43.77
N PRO A 558 -8.28 18.94 -45.03
CA PRO A 558 -7.72 17.72 -45.59
C PRO A 558 -6.49 18.05 -46.44
N ASN A 559 -5.28 17.68 -45.99
CA ASN A 559 -4.12 17.42 -46.87
C ASN A 559 -2.90 17.00 -46.05
N ALA A 560 -2.52 15.72 -46.16
CA ALA A 560 -1.14 15.22 -46.28
C ALA A 560 -1.15 13.68 -46.16
N ARG A 561 -1.62 13.01 -47.21
CA ARG A 561 -1.13 11.70 -47.62
C ARG A 561 0.03 11.92 -48.59
N ASP A 562 0.95 10.97 -48.60
CA ASP A 562 2.25 10.89 -49.32
C ASP A 562 3.40 11.19 -48.35
N VAL A 563 4.20 10.20 -47.91
CA VAL A 563 4.94 9.26 -48.75
C VAL A 563 5.09 7.90 -48.05
N PHE A 564 4.67 6.83 -48.72
CA PHE A 564 5.03 5.44 -48.40
C PHE A 564 5.98 4.92 -49.49
N GLN A 565 6.96 4.12 -49.05
CA GLN A 565 7.83 3.21 -49.84
C GLN A 565 8.95 3.80 -50.72
N VAL A 566 10.20 3.42 -50.43
CA VAL A 566 10.96 2.37 -51.15
C VAL A 566 12.21 1.96 -50.33
N LEU A 567 12.38 0.65 -50.17
CA LEU A 567 13.55 -0.06 -49.63
C LEU A 567 14.74 -0.03 -50.62
N LYS A 568 15.99 0.16 -50.14
CA LYS A 568 17.11 -0.82 -50.24
C LYS A 568 18.52 -0.19 -50.06
N SER A 569 19.25 -0.79 -49.10
CA SER A 569 20.68 -1.20 -49.09
C SER A 569 21.85 -0.21 -49.26
N ALA A 570 22.72 -0.14 -48.24
CA ALA A 570 24.18 -0.45 -48.23
C ALA A 570 24.78 0.08 -46.90
N SER A 571 25.13 -0.75 -45.90
CA SER A 571 26.29 -1.64 -45.74
C SER A 571 27.65 -0.94 -45.52
N TYR A 572 28.10 -0.92 -44.27
CA TYR A 572 29.48 -1.04 -43.72
C TYR A 572 29.27 -1.43 -42.24
N GLY A 573 29.63 -2.59 -41.67
CA GLY A 573 30.81 -3.46 -41.81
C GLY A 573 31.95 -2.86 -40.98
N LYS A 574 32.51 -3.45 -39.91
CA LYS A 574 32.42 -4.81 -39.32
C LYS A 574 33.09 -4.77 -37.92
N GLY A 575 32.65 -5.66 -37.04
CA GLY A 575 33.33 -6.00 -35.78
C GLY A 575 32.54 -7.06 -35.02
N SER A 576 32.30 -8.23 -35.66
CA SER A 576 31.49 -9.31 -35.09
C SER A 576 32.37 -10.49 -34.66
N ILE A 577 32.22 -10.89 -33.40
CA ILE A 577 32.59 -12.22 -32.91
C ILE A 577 31.44 -13.15 -33.32
N VAL A 578 31.69 -14.05 -34.27
CA VAL A 578 30.72 -15.05 -34.71
C VAL A 578 30.54 -16.08 -33.60
N ARG A 579 29.36 -16.13 -32.99
CA ARG A 579 28.86 -17.32 -32.29
C ARG A 579 27.78 -17.97 -33.17
N HIS A 580 27.92 -19.27 -33.43
CA HIS A 580 26.95 -20.08 -34.18
C HIS A 580 25.54 -19.92 -33.61
N THR A 581 24.57 -19.49 -34.43
CA THR A 581 23.14 -19.56 -34.10
C THR A 581 22.64 -20.99 -34.24
N PRO A 582 22.08 -21.62 -33.18
CA PRO A 582 21.48 -22.95 -33.27
C PRO A 582 20.19 -22.93 -34.12
N SER A 583 19.83 -24.08 -34.71
CA SER A 583 18.55 -24.26 -35.39
C SER A 583 17.37 -24.04 -34.43
N PRO A 584 16.22 -23.48 -34.87
CA PRO A 584 15.08 -23.20 -33.99
C PRO A 584 14.60 -24.45 -33.22
N PRO A 585 14.31 -24.35 -31.91
CA PRO A 585 13.93 -25.51 -31.09
C PRO A 585 12.50 -25.97 -31.40
N VAL A 586 12.31 -27.28 -31.54
CA VAL A 586 10.99 -27.93 -31.59
C VAL A 586 10.87 -28.88 -30.42
N VAL A 587 9.78 -28.77 -29.65
CA VAL A 587 9.53 -29.57 -28.44
C VAL A 587 8.21 -30.33 -28.56
N ASP A 588 8.20 -31.58 -28.13
CA ASP A 588 7.01 -32.40 -28.01
C ASP A 588 6.28 -32.08 -26.69
N THR A 589 4.99 -31.74 -26.77
CA THR A 589 4.11 -31.61 -25.60
C THR A 589 3.06 -32.72 -25.60
N VAL A 590 2.37 -32.91 -24.48
CA VAL A 590 1.24 -33.85 -24.39
C VAL A 590 0.09 -33.53 -25.36
N HIS A 591 0.02 -32.29 -25.87
CA HIS A 591 -1.01 -31.83 -26.80
C HIS A 591 -0.53 -31.74 -28.26
N GLY A 592 0.78 -31.83 -28.52
CA GLY A 592 1.36 -31.74 -29.88
C GLY A 592 2.71 -31.02 -29.92
N LYS A 593 3.31 -30.91 -31.12
CA LYS A 593 4.65 -30.30 -31.30
C LYS A 593 4.59 -28.77 -31.32
N VAL A 594 5.57 -28.10 -30.71
CA VAL A 594 5.67 -26.64 -30.65
C VAL A 594 7.04 -26.16 -31.13
N LEU A 595 7.07 -25.19 -32.04
CA LEU A 595 8.27 -24.52 -32.56
C LEU A 595 8.52 -23.21 -31.80
N GLY A 596 9.71 -23.06 -31.22
CA GLY A 596 10.17 -21.83 -30.55
C GLY A 596 11.34 -21.17 -31.27
N LYS A 597 12.01 -20.23 -30.60
CA LYS A 597 13.21 -19.52 -31.09
C LYS A 597 14.26 -19.35 -29.99
N TYR A 598 15.53 -19.16 -30.36
CA TYR A 598 16.58 -18.78 -29.42
C TYR A 598 16.73 -17.25 -29.34
N VAL A 599 16.86 -16.72 -28.12
CA VAL A 599 17.13 -15.30 -27.85
C VAL A 599 18.42 -15.19 -27.04
N SER A 600 19.35 -14.33 -27.47
CA SER A 600 20.58 -14.06 -26.72
C SER A 600 20.36 -12.88 -25.77
N LEU A 601 20.71 -13.04 -24.49
CA LEU A 601 20.62 -11.99 -23.48
C LEU A 601 22.03 -11.44 -23.17
N GLU A 602 22.14 -10.13 -23.08
CA GLU A 602 23.39 -9.44 -22.78
C GLU A 602 23.84 -9.80 -21.34
N GLY A 603 25.08 -10.25 -21.17
CA GLY A 603 25.59 -10.77 -19.90
C GLY A 603 25.39 -12.27 -19.65
N PHE A 604 24.69 -12.99 -20.55
CA PHE A 604 24.52 -14.45 -20.44
C PHE A 604 25.37 -15.18 -21.49
N ALA A 605 26.10 -16.21 -21.06
CA ALA A 605 26.99 -16.97 -21.93
C ALA A 605 26.25 -17.88 -22.94
N GLN A 606 25.04 -18.31 -22.58
CA GLN A 606 24.19 -19.21 -23.37
C GLN A 606 22.88 -18.52 -23.79
N PRO A 607 22.35 -18.82 -25.00
CA PRO A 607 21.04 -18.31 -25.42
C PRO A 607 19.90 -18.90 -24.55
N VAL A 608 18.70 -18.33 -24.66
CA VAL A 608 17.48 -18.82 -24.00
C VAL A 608 16.53 -19.33 -25.08
N ALA A 609 15.99 -20.53 -24.93
CA ALA A 609 14.92 -21.03 -25.78
C ALA A 609 13.59 -20.39 -25.34
N VAL A 610 12.85 -19.86 -26.31
CA VAL A 610 11.63 -19.07 -26.09
C VAL A 610 10.49 -19.63 -26.95
N PHE A 611 9.37 -19.92 -26.31
CA PHE A 611 8.13 -20.36 -26.94
C PHE A 611 7.01 -19.39 -26.56
N LEU A 612 6.53 -18.60 -27.51
CA LEU A 612 5.54 -17.55 -27.33
C LEU A 612 4.19 -17.99 -27.90
N GLY A 613 3.12 -17.93 -27.12
CA GLY A 613 1.78 -18.25 -27.63
C GLY A 613 1.41 -19.73 -27.59
N VAL A 614 1.87 -20.48 -26.57
CA VAL A 614 1.50 -21.90 -26.40
C VAL A 614 0.12 -21.99 -25.75
N PRO A 615 -0.90 -22.60 -26.39
CA PRO A 615 -2.23 -22.69 -25.80
C PRO A 615 -2.20 -23.56 -24.53
N PHE A 616 -2.80 -23.08 -23.44
CA PHE A 616 -2.92 -23.86 -22.20
C PHE A 616 -4.37 -24.20 -21.86
N ALA A 617 -5.34 -23.63 -22.57
CA ALA A 617 -6.77 -23.91 -22.44
C ALA A 617 -7.50 -23.69 -23.77
N LYS A 618 -8.74 -24.18 -23.88
CA LYS A 618 -9.65 -23.82 -24.98
C LYS A 618 -9.96 -22.33 -24.93
N PRO A 619 -10.10 -21.66 -26.09
CA PRO A 619 -10.45 -20.25 -26.11
C PRO A 619 -11.83 -20.03 -25.47
N PRO A 620 -12.00 -19.00 -24.62
CA PRO A 620 -13.25 -18.72 -23.89
C PRO A 620 -14.29 -18.05 -24.80
N LEU A 621 -14.53 -18.62 -25.98
CA LEU A 621 -15.43 -18.12 -27.01
C LEU A 621 -16.77 -18.87 -26.97
N GLY A 622 -17.83 -18.23 -27.45
CA GLY A 622 -19.15 -18.85 -27.59
C GLY A 622 -19.69 -19.37 -26.26
N SER A 623 -20.04 -20.66 -26.21
CA SER A 623 -20.57 -21.32 -25.01
C SER A 623 -19.56 -21.50 -23.87
N LEU A 624 -18.26 -21.25 -24.12
CA LEU A 624 -17.21 -21.29 -23.11
C LEU A 624 -16.93 -19.92 -22.47
N ARG A 625 -17.63 -18.87 -22.92
CA ARG A 625 -17.50 -17.53 -22.34
C ARG A 625 -17.97 -17.57 -20.88
N PHE A 626 -17.11 -17.13 -19.96
CA PHE A 626 -17.31 -17.15 -18.50
C PHE A 626 -17.44 -18.54 -17.86
N ALA A 627 -17.19 -19.62 -18.61
CA ALA A 627 -17.13 -20.97 -18.06
C ALA A 627 -15.73 -21.27 -17.50
N PRO A 628 -15.58 -22.24 -16.57
CA PRO A 628 -14.28 -22.71 -16.13
C PRO A 628 -13.38 -23.14 -17.30
N PRO A 629 -12.07 -22.80 -17.30
CA PRO A 629 -11.16 -23.16 -18.39
C PRO A 629 -11.13 -24.67 -18.66
N GLN A 630 -11.21 -25.05 -19.93
CA GLN A 630 -11.13 -26.45 -20.37
C GLN A 630 -9.76 -26.75 -21.03
N PRO A 631 -9.24 -27.99 -20.93
CA PRO A 631 -7.96 -28.37 -21.54
C PRO A 631 -7.92 -28.12 -23.06
N PRO A 632 -6.77 -27.70 -23.63
CA PRO A 632 -6.66 -27.39 -25.05
C PRO A 632 -6.83 -28.66 -25.91
N GLU A 633 -7.40 -28.50 -27.10
CA GLU A 633 -7.52 -29.60 -28.06
C GLU A 633 -6.13 -30.03 -28.57
N PRO A 634 -5.81 -31.33 -28.59
CA PRO A 634 -4.58 -31.82 -29.19
C PRO A 634 -4.46 -31.47 -30.67
N TRP A 635 -3.24 -31.28 -31.16
CA TRP A 635 -2.94 -30.97 -32.56
C TRP A 635 -1.88 -31.92 -33.14
N ASN A 636 -1.98 -32.19 -34.44
CA ASN A 636 -1.12 -33.14 -35.16
C ASN A 636 -0.05 -32.48 -36.05
N PHE A 637 0.09 -31.16 -36.00
CA PHE A 637 1.08 -30.37 -36.75
C PHE A 637 2.12 -29.72 -35.81
N VAL A 638 3.12 -29.02 -36.35
CA VAL A 638 4.04 -28.23 -35.53
C VAL A 638 3.47 -26.82 -35.33
N LYS A 639 3.02 -26.50 -34.12
CA LYS A 639 2.43 -25.19 -33.81
C LYS A 639 3.52 -24.14 -33.66
N ASN A 640 3.43 -23.05 -34.44
CA ASN A 640 4.41 -21.97 -34.41
C ASN A 640 4.19 -21.09 -33.17
N ALA A 641 5.16 -21.09 -32.26
CA ALA A 641 5.16 -20.31 -31.03
C ALA A 641 6.36 -19.34 -31.00
N THR A 642 6.55 -18.55 -32.06
CA THR A 642 7.69 -17.61 -32.18
C THR A 642 7.30 -16.13 -32.02
N SER A 643 5.99 -15.86 -31.95
CA SER A 643 5.37 -14.53 -31.84
C SER A 643 4.42 -14.44 -30.64
N TYR A 644 4.24 -13.24 -30.09
CA TYR A 644 3.32 -13.05 -28.96
C TYR A 644 1.86 -13.28 -29.38
N PRO A 645 1.06 -13.96 -28.54
CA PRO A 645 -0.37 -14.13 -28.76
C PRO A 645 -1.14 -12.82 -28.46
N PRO A 646 -2.40 -12.71 -28.90
CA PRO A 646 -3.30 -11.67 -28.42
C PRO A 646 -3.48 -11.72 -26.90
N MET A 647 -3.56 -10.54 -26.29
CA MET A 647 -3.90 -10.32 -24.89
C MET A 647 -5.40 -10.42 -24.68
N CYS A 648 -5.84 -10.78 -23.46
CA CYS A 648 -7.26 -10.77 -23.15
C CYS A 648 -7.83 -9.36 -23.24
N SER A 649 -9.07 -9.25 -23.74
CA SER A 649 -9.78 -8.00 -23.98
C SER A 649 -9.68 -7.02 -22.80
N GLN A 650 -9.02 -5.89 -23.05
CA GLN A 650 -8.81 -4.77 -22.14
C GLN A 650 -8.89 -3.46 -22.95
N ASP A 651 -8.93 -2.30 -22.28
CA ASP A 651 -8.84 -1.00 -22.97
C ASP A 651 -7.51 -0.89 -23.74
N PRO A 652 -7.53 -0.77 -25.08
CA PRO A 652 -6.31 -0.90 -25.89
C PRO A 652 -5.33 0.25 -25.69
N VAL A 653 -5.81 1.45 -25.33
CA VAL A 653 -4.97 2.62 -25.07
C VAL A 653 -4.24 2.47 -23.74
N THR A 654 -4.98 2.15 -22.68
CA THR A 654 -4.43 1.93 -21.34
C THR A 654 -3.54 0.69 -21.31
N GLY A 655 -3.94 -0.40 -21.97
CA GLY A 655 -3.15 -1.62 -22.06
C GLY A 655 -1.80 -1.41 -22.76
N GLN A 656 -1.76 -0.62 -23.84
CA GLN A 656 -0.51 -0.28 -24.51
C GLN A 656 0.38 0.62 -23.64
N ILE A 657 -0.19 1.64 -22.98
CA ILE A 657 0.54 2.53 -22.07
C ILE A 657 1.15 1.74 -20.90
N VAL A 658 0.39 0.80 -20.32
CA VAL A 658 0.86 -0.07 -19.24
C VAL A 658 1.99 -0.99 -19.70
N ASN A 659 1.89 -1.56 -20.91
CA ASN A 659 2.97 -2.34 -21.50
C ASN A 659 4.23 -1.49 -21.70
N ASP A 660 4.11 -0.30 -22.26
CA ASP A 660 5.26 0.55 -22.56
C ASP A 660 5.94 1.09 -21.29
N LEU A 661 5.19 1.25 -20.20
CA LEU A 661 5.70 1.71 -18.90
C LEU A 661 6.29 0.60 -18.02
N LEU A 662 5.88 -0.66 -18.20
CA LEU A 662 6.24 -1.79 -17.32
C LEU A 662 7.06 -2.89 -18.02
N THR A 663 7.28 -2.78 -19.33
CA THR A 663 8.03 -3.78 -20.08
C THR A 663 9.52 -3.70 -19.77
N ASN A 664 10.11 -4.84 -19.45
CA ASN A 664 11.57 -4.99 -19.34
C ASN A 664 12.20 -5.30 -20.72
N ARG A 665 11.46 -5.17 -21.82
CA ARG A 665 11.90 -5.47 -23.19
C ARG A 665 12.59 -4.24 -23.80
N LYS A 666 13.64 -4.46 -24.59
CA LYS A 666 14.32 -3.39 -25.34
C LYS A 666 13.50 -2.86 -26.53
N GLU A 667 12.46 -3.58 -26.96
CA GLU A 667 11.62 -3.22 -28.11
C GLU A 667 10.14 -3.08 -27.69
N ASN A 668 9.47 -2.04 -28.18
CA ASN A 668 8.03 -1.83 -28.02
C ASN A 668 7.27 -2.72 -29.01
N ILE A 669 6.31 -3.49 -28.49
CA ILE A 669 5.47 -4.38 -29.29
C ILE A 669 4.04 -3.86 -29.24
N PRO A 670 3.40 -3.58 -30.41
CA PRO A 670 1.99 -3.26 -30.46
C PRO A 670 1.17 -4.44 -29.93
N LEU A 671 0.42 -4.23 -28.86
CA LEU A 671 -0.45 -5.25 -28.28
C LEU A 671 -1.69 -5.43 -29.16
N GLN A 672 -2.04 -6.69 -29.40
CA GLN A 672 -3.31 -7.08 -29.99
C GLN A 672 -4.20 -7.66 -28.89
N PHE A 673 -5.49 -7.34 -28.91
CA PHE A 673 -6.45 -7.79 -27.90
C PHE A 673 -7.50 -8.70 -28.55
N SER A 674 -7.83 -9.80 -27.89
CA SER A 674 -8.82 -10.79 -28.34
C SER A 674 -9.43 -11.52 -27.14
N GLU A 675 -10.65 -12.03 -27.27
CA GLU A 675 -11.20 -13.00 -26.30
C GLU A 675 -10.50 -14.37 -26.43
N ASP A 676 -9.91 -14.67 -27.58
CA ASP A 676 -8.98 -15.79 -27.77
C ASP A 676 -7.59 -15.40 -27.26
N CYS A 677 -7.35 -15.56 -25.96
CA CYS A 677 -6.16 -15.05 -25.27
C CYS A 677 -5.49 -16.02 -24.28
N LEU A 678 -5.97 -17.27 -24.17
CA LEU A 678 -5.47 -18.23 -23.16
C LEU A 678 -4.20 -18.96 -23.63
N TYR A 679 -3.11 -18.21 -23.69
CA TYR A 679 -1.80 -18.65 -24.15
C TYR A 679 -0.69 -18.37 -23.12
N LEU A 680 0.35 -19.21 -23.10
CA LEU A 680 1.54 -19.07 -22.28
C LEU A 680 2.75 -18.66 -23.12
N ASN A 681 3.65 -17.89 -22.50
CA ASN A 681 4.99 -17.65 -22.99
C ASN A 681 5.98 -18.36 -22.06
N ILE A 682 6.83 -19.22 -22.64
CA ILE A 682 7.74 -20.10 -21.92
C ILE A 682 9.18 -19.71 -22.30
N TYR A 683 10.02 -19.52 -21.28
CA TYR A 683 11.43 -19.17 -21.42
C TYR A 683 12.25 -20.21 -20.66
N THR A 684 13.21 -20.86 -21.33
CA THR A 684 14.03 -21.92 -20.71
C THR A 684 15.49 -21.81 -21.14
N PRO A 685 16.47 -21.98 -20.22
CA PRO A 685 17.90 -21.96 -20.57
C PRO A 685 18.25 -23.05 -21.60
N SER A 686 19.20 -22.78 -22.51
CA SER A 686 19.39 -23.49 -23.79
C SER A 686 19.97 -24.91 -23.76
N ASP A 687 19.65 -25.75 -22.78
CA ASP A 687 20.04 -27.17 -22.82
C ASP A 687 18.81 -28.08 -22.87
N LEU A 688 18.15 -28.10 -24.03
CA LEU A 688 16.96 -28.93 -24.30
C LEU A 688 17.28 -30.41 -24.55
N THR A 689 18.56 -30.81 -24.54
CA THR A 689 18.99 -32.20 -24.80
C THR A 689 19.26 -32.98 -23.51
N ARG A 690 19.38 -32.32 -22.36
CA ARG A 690 19.49 -32.95 -21.04
C ARG A 690 18.10 -33.21 -20.45
N SER A 691 17.90 -34.40 -19.90
CA SER A 691 16.69 -34.80 -19.16
C SER A 691 16.60 -34.21 -17.75
N ASP A 692 17.41 -33.19 -17.44
CA ASP A 692 17.48 -32.55 -16.14
C ASP A 692 16.19 -31.73 -15.90
N ARG A 693 15.50 -32.00 -14.79
CA ARG A 693 14.27 -31.30 -14.39
C ARG A 693 14.60 -29.89 -13.88
N LEU A 694 14.74 -28.94 -14.80
CA LEU A 694 14.98 -27.54 -14.46
C LEU A 694 13.67 -26.84 -14.02
N PRO A 695 13.75 -25.83 -13.13
CA PRO A 695 12.59 -25.02 -12.75
C PRO A 695 12.05 -24.23 -13.95
N VAL A 696 10.77 -24.41 -14.25
CA VAL A 696 10.07 -23.71 -15.34
C VAL A 696 9.45 -22.43 -14.80
N SER A 697 9.77 -21.29 -15.41
CA SER A 697 9.04 -20.03 -15.21
C SER A 697 8.04 -19.85 -16.34
N CYS A 698 6.75 -20.00 -16.03
CA CYS A 698 5.65 -19.68 -16.94
C CYS A 698 5.21 -18.23 -16.70
N GLY A 699 5.43 -17.36 -17.69
CA GLY A 699 4.93 -16.00 -17.67
C GLY A 699 3.64 -15.91 -18.48
N THR A 700 2.50 -15.69 -17.82
CA THR A 700 1.33 -15.12 -18.47
C THR A 700 1.67 -13.67 -18.84
N SER A 701 1.46 -13.31 -20.10
CA SER A 701 1.61 -11.94 -20.60
C SER A 701 0.75 -11.00 -19.74
N PRO A 702 1.18 -9.74 -19.47
CA PRO A 702 0.68 -8.91 -18.38
C PRO A 702 -0.81 -8.60 -18.50
N THR A 703 -1.61 -9.47 -17.90
CA THR A 703 -2.97 -9.20 -17.48
C THR A 703 -2.80 -8.89 -16.00
N PHE A 704 -2.43 -7.62 -15.75
CA PHE A 704 -2.14 -7.08 -14.42
C PHE A 704 -3.41 -6.95 -13.58
#